data_AF-A0A3C1W846-F1
#
_entry.id   AF-A0A3C1W846-F1
#
_cell.length_a   1.000
_cell.length_b   1.000
_cell.length_c   1.000
_cell.angle_alpha   90.00
_cell.angle_beta   90.00
_cell.angle_gamma   90.00
#
_symmetry.space_group_name_H-M   'P 1'
#
loop_
_entity.id
_entity.type
_entity.pdbx_description
1 polymer ?
#
loop_
_entity_poly.entity_id
_entity_poly.type
_entity_poly.pdbx_seq_one_letter_code
_entity_poly.pdbx_strand_id
1 'polypeptide(L)'
;MRQIRGLSRSKVLVVSLVVQCASIHGEEISKELGSRPVSYWNDIRPLMQASCQGCHQPAKAKGDYILTDVKRLILGGESGDAAVTPGSPEKSYLLEQITPDSDGKAEMPPRDKALHETEIAIIRRWIAEGAVDDTPENAFQKYDMENPPVYADAPIVTSMDYSPDGSLLAIAGFHEVILQDAVEGGMVARLVGLSERIESVAFSPDGSMLAVTGGLPGRMGEVQVWDVAKRALKISVPVTYDTIYGAAWSPDNTLISFGCSDNTLRAIRVTDGKQVLFMGGHNDWVLDSVFSRDGKQVISVGRDMTAKHTEVETERLIDNLTSITPGALKGGIAAVAGHPLKDEVLVGGSDGQPQVFRLKRQTARKIGDNANLVRKFPQMPGRIWDVSFDAKGKYAAAVSSLDGDGMVTIFSADYDSSIPDDIKKIFNKTPNGGEKQKLEAYWSREVSALHSIGVPGVEIFCLAFSPDGKTLAVAGADGRVRFIEVESGKMIREVAAVKVGGGEIAASVKKSERRRLNRKRGKRAELSERVISADEISVLVIDPSEIVLTKPNHYSQLLVTAKLKTGGRVDVTRQVVTKVSGDLITVSDRGQVKPLRDGEGVLSVRMGSSTVEVPVRVKNVRAAYAPDYVRDVKPVISRMGCDAGTCHGAKDGKNGFKLSLRGYDPLFDVRGFSDDISGRRVNYASPDDSLMLLKATGAVPHEGQQVTEPGSEYYQIIRDWIANGSNLDDPKPVVKSIVVAPKNPVIQEVGGQQQIRVVATYTDGSKRDVTRESFLESANQDVAIHDDYGLMTTLRRGEAPVLARYEGAYAATTLTVMGDRSGFEWAEPPAWGEIDKLVAEKWQRMKILPSDVCTDEEFLRRGYLDLTGLPP
;
A
#
# COMPACT_ATOMS: atom_id res chain seq x y z
N MET A 1 44.58 33.28 36.68
CA MET A 1 45.72 33.57 37.58
C MET A 1 45.82 32.52 38.68
N ARG A 2 46.74 31.56 38.56
CA ARG A 2 47.54 30.96 39.64
C ARG A 2 48.70 30.20 38.98
N GLN A 3 49.86 30.24 39.61
CA GLN A 3 51.20 30.00 39.03
C GLN A 3 52.03 29.44 40.24
N ILE A 4 52.93 28.45 40.17
CA ILE A 4 54.25 28.42 39.53
C ILE A 4 54.87 26.98 39.62
N ARG A 5 55.49 26.51 38.52
CA ARG A 5 56.69 25.63 38.31
C ARG A 5 57.10 24.48 39.27
N GLY A 6 57.57 23.38 38.66
CA GLY A 6 58.60 22.44 39.18
C GLY A 6 59.15 21.51 38.07
N LEU A 7 60.45 21.16 38.10
CA LEU A 7 61.14 20.30 37.10
C LEU A 7 62.05 19.26 37.82
N SER A 8 62.69 18.25 37.23
CA SER A 8 62.95 17.90 35.81
C SER A 8 63.33 16.41 35.63
N ARG A 9 63.32 15.89 34.38
CA ARG A 9 64.00 14.65 33.88
C ARG A 9 63.40 13.30 34.39
N SER A 10 63.36 12.19 33.64
CA SER A 10 64.05 11.78 32.39
C SER A 10 63.20 10.92 31.44
N LYS A 11 63.50 11.05 30.13
CA LYS A 11 63.31 10.11 28.99
C LYS A 11 62.75 8.69 29.25
N VAL A 12 61.67 8.31 28.55
CA VAL A 12 61.56 7.08 27.71
C VAL A 12 60.71 7.39 26.46
N LEU A 13 61.02 6.72 25.34
CA LEU A 13 60.48 6.74 23.98
C LEU A 13 59.09 7.34 23.67
N VAL A 14 59.06 8.07 22.54
CA VAL A 14 57.88 8.29 21.68
C VAL A 14 57.80 7.17 20.64
N VAL A 15 56.69 6.42 20.61
CA VAL A 15 56.06 5.82 19.40
C VAL A 15 54.54 5.65 19.69
N SER A 16 53.69 5.71 18.66
CA SER A 16 52.25 5.39 18.66
C SER A 16 51.29 6.41 19.28
N LEU A 17 50.95 7.46 18.51
CA LEU A 17 49.72 8.24 18.74
C LEU A 17 49.17 8.84 17.43
N VAL A 18 48.86 7.97 16.46
CA VAL A 18 48.21 8.33 15.16
C VAL A 18 47.02 7.38 14.83
N VAL A 19 46.74 6.36 15.65
CA VAL A 19 45.74 5.30 15.35
C VAL A 19 44.60 5.28 16.37
N GLN A 20 44.08 6.45 16.76
CA GLN A 20 43.08 6.54 17.84
C GLN A 20 41.91 7.51 17.62
N CYS A 21 41.77 8.14 16.45
CA CYS A 21 40.55 8.85 16.05
C CYS A 21 39.68 8.06 15.05
N ALA A 22 40.28 7.23 14.19
CA ALA A 22 39.55 6.35 13.27
C ALA A 22 38.77 5.23 13.99
N SER A 23 39.31 4.74 15.11
CA SER A 23 38.79 3.58 15.85
C SER A 23 37.45 3.86 16.54
N ILE A 24 37.22 5.11 16.99
CA ILE A 24 36.06 5.50 17.79
C ILE A 24 34.81 5.61 16.90
N HIS A 25 34.94 6.24 15.72
CA HIS A 25 33.83 6.37 14.77
C HIS A 25 33.49 5.04 14.07
N GLY A 26 34.48 4.16 13.87
CA GLY A 26 34.24 2.79 13.39
C GLY A 26 33.39 1.95 14.35
N GLU A 27 33.54 2.14 15.68
CA GLU A 27 32.72 1.45 16.67
C GLU A 27 31.25 1.90 16.66
N GLU A 28 30.96 3.19 16.49
CA GLU A 28 29.57 3.68 16.43
C GLU A 28 28.84 3.21 15.16
N ILE A 29 29.48 3.28 13.99
CA ILE A 29 28.91 2.77 12.74
C ILE A 29 28.68 1.25 12.83
N SER A 30 29.58 0.51 13.49
CA SER A 30 29.40 -0.93 13.73
C SER A 30 28.23 -1.27 14.67
N LYS A 31 27.83 -0.34 15.56
CA LYS A 31 26.69 -0.48 16.46
C LYS A 31 25.35 -0.27 15.77
N GLU A 32 25.24 0.70 14.85
CA GLU A 32 23.98 0.95 14.12
C GLU A 32 23.76 -0.02 12.96
N LEU A 33 24.78 -0.32 12.15
CA LEU A 33 24.64 -1.22 11.01
C LEU A 33 24.82 -2.70 11.38
N GLY A 34 25.47 -3.02 12.51
CA GLY A 34 25.78 -4.39 12.90
C GLY A 34 26.68 -5.11 11.87
N SER A 35 26.63 -6.45 11.89
CA SER A 35 27.45 -7.31 11.03
C SER A 35 26.89 -7.56 9.62
N ARG A 36 25.77 -6.93 9.23
CA ARG A 36 25.25 -7.08 7.86
C ARG A 36 26.08 -6.28 6.85
N PRO A 37 26.15 -6.71 5.58
CA PRO A 37 26.66 -5.88 4.50
C PRO A 37 25.87 -4.58 4.33
N VAL A 38 26.52 -3.59 3.72
CA VAL A 38 25.88 -2.33 3.29
C VAL A 38 25.08 -2.61 2.01
N SER A 39 23.79 -2.28 2.07
CA SER A 39 22.84 -2.42 0.99
C SER A 39 22.90 -1.19 0.08
N TYR A 40 23.07 -1.38 -1.22
CA TYR A 40 22.90 -0.26 -2.15
C TYR A 40 21.47 0.28 -2.05
N TRP A 41 20.48 -0.62 -2.08
CA TRP A 41 19.07 -0.25 -2.13
C TRP A 41 18.58 0.50 -0.88
N ASN A 42 19.03 0.08 0.30
CA ASN A 42 18.54 0.61 1.58
C ASN A 42 19.47 1.66 2.22
N ASP A 43 20.79 1.59 2.01
CA ASP A 43 21.75 2.47 2.71
C ASP A 43 22.37 3.52 1.76
N ILE A 44 22.71 3.18 0.52
CA ILE A 44 23.40 4.08 -0.42
C ILE A 44 22.44 4.93 -1.25
N ARG A 45 21.42 4.29 -1.82
CA ARG A 45 20.43 4.94 -2.68
C ARG A 45 19.77 6.17 -2.02
N PRO A 46 19.36 6.16 -0.73
CA PRO A 46 18.82 7.36 -0.08
C PRO A 46 19.79 8.55 -0.06
N LEU A 47 21.08 8.31 0.14
CA LEU A 47 22.12 9.36 0.10
C LEU A 47 22.24 9.96 -1.31
N MET A 48 22.29 9.10 -2.33
CA MET A 48 22.33 9.54 -3.74
C MET A 48 21.05 10.29 -4.14
N GLN A 49 19.90 9.86 -3.65
CA GLN A 49 18.61 10.54 -3.85
C GLN A 49 18.60 11.94 -3.23
N ALA A 50 19.07 12.09 -2.00
CA ALA A 50 19.05 13.37 -1.29
C ALA A 50 19.98 14.42 -1.91
N SER A 51 21.22 14.05 -2.23
CA SER A 51 22.27 15.04 -2.56
C SER A 51 22.65 15.13 -4.04
N CYS A 52 22.32 14.11 -4.86
CA CYS A 52 22.96 13.95 -6.18
C CYS A 52 21.98 13.78 -7.35
N GLN A 53 20.87 13.06 -7.18
CA GLN A 53 20.00 12.67 -8.30
C GLN A 53 19.30 13.84 -9.01
N GLY A 54 19.08 15.00 -8.36
CA GLY A 54 18.52 16.20 -9.03
C GLY A 54 19.35 16.79 -10.18
N CYS A 55 20.60 16.31 -10.35
CA CYS A 55 21.50 16.67 -11.47
C CYS A 55 22.12 15.48 -12.21
N HIS A 56 21.87 14.23 -11.76
CA HIS A 56 22.49 13.01 -12.28
C HIS A 56 21.45 11.89 -12.43
N GLN A 57 20.44 12.17 -13.24
CA GLN A 57 19.31 11.28 -13.53
C GLN A 57 19.04 11.20 -15.04
N PRO A 58 18.24 10.25 -15.56
CA PRO A 58 18.13 10.05 -17.00
C PRO A 58 17.60 11.27 -17.77
N ALA A 59 16.64 12.04 -17.23
CA ALA A 59 16.16 13.25 -17.87
C ALA A 59 17.11 14.47 -17.73
N LYS A 60 18.20 14.32 -16.98
CA LYS A 60 19.20 15.37 -16.70
C LYS A 60 20.50 14.73 -16.17
N ALA A 61 21.32 14.22 -17.08
CA ALA A 61 22.61 13.60 -16.78
C ALA A 61 23.74 14.61 -16.96
N LYS A 62 24.05 15.42 -15.93
CA LYS A 62 25.19 16.33 -16.03
C LYS A 62 26.50 15.54 -16.07
N GLY A 63 27.40 15.95 -16.97
CA GLY A 63 28.66 15.27 -17.24
C GLY A 63 28.46 13.80 -17.62
N ASP A 64 27.38 13.50 -18.35
CA ASP A 64 26.93 12.16 -18.77
C ASP A 64 26.77 11.12 -17.64
N TYR A 65 26.75 11.56 -16.38
CA TYR A 65 26.74 10.69 -15.21
C TYR A 65 25.32 10.46 -14.66
N ILE A 66 24.94 9.19 -14.49
CA ILE A 66 23.59 8.75 -14.09
C ILE A 66 23.69 7.87 -12.84
N LEU A 67 23.08 8.32 -11.74
CA LEU A 67 23.13 7.69 -10.42
C LEU A 67 21.93 6.79 -10.08
N THR A 68 20.96 6.68 -10.98
CA THR A 68 19.74 5.88 -10.78
C THR A 68 19.88 4.43 -11.23
N ASP A 69 20.99 4.09 -11.89
CA ASP A 69 21.38 2.74 -12.31
C ASP A 69 22.78 2.44 -11.77
N VAL A 70 22.96 1.33 -11.05
CA VAL A 70 24.23 1.04 -10.36
C VAL A 70 25.38 0.78 -11.33
N LYS A 71 25.11 0.24 -12.52
CA LYS A 71 26.15 -0.02 -13.52
C LYS A 71 26.67 1.28 -14.10
N ARG A 72 25.79 2.23 -14.42
CA ARG A 72 26.16 3.59 -14.87
C ARG A 72 26.86 4.38 -13.75
N LEU A 73 26.38 4.27 -12.50
CA LEU A 73 27.03 4.83 -11.31
C LEU A 73 28.46 4.31 -11.14
N ILE A 74 28.70 3.01 -11.35
CA ILE A 74 30.05 2.42 -11.26
C ILE A 74 30.95 2.90 -12.41
N LEU A 75 30.43 2.91 -13.64
CA LEU A 75 31.20 3.23 -14.85
C LEU A 75 31.68 4.69 -14.92
N GLY A 76 30.98 5.64 -14.31
CA GLY A 76 31.30 7.07 -14.41
C GLY A 76 30.67 7.75 -15.63
N GLY A 77 31.11 8.99 -15.90
CA GLY A 77 30.56 9.87 -16.94
C GLY A 77 31.63 10.42 -17.87
N GLU A 78 31.52 11.70 -18.24
CA GLU A 78 32.35 12.37 -19.25
C GLU A 78 33.87 12.39 -18.95
N SER A 79 34.27 12.16 -17.70
CA SER A 79 35.69 12.06 -17.30
C SER A 79 36.38 10.82 -17.89
N GLY A 80 35.63 9.76 -18.22
CA GLY A 80 36.17 8.47 -18.67
C GLY A 80 36.78 7.60 -17.56
N ASP A 81 36.90 8.12 -16.34
CA ASP A 81 37.32 7.39 -15.16
C ASP A 81 36.14 6.66 -14.49
N ALA A 82 36.40 5.45 -13.97
CA ALA A 82 35.41 4.70 -13.20
C ALA A 82 35.07 5.45 -11.90
N ALA A 83 33.84 5.96 -11.80
CA ALA A 83 33.40 6.69 -10.62
C ALA A 83 33.45 5.83 -9.35
N VAL A 84 33.19 4.53 -9.46
CA VAL A 84 33.44 3.56 -8.38
C VAL A 84 34.36 2.45 -8.88
N THR A 85 35.41 2.15 -8.11
CA THR A 85 36.23 0.95 -8.29
C THR A 85 35.85 -0.06 -7.19
N PRO A 86 35.05 -1.10 -7.49
CA PRO A 86 34.65 -2.13 -6.52
C PRO A 86 35.85 -2.74 -5.77
N GLY A 87 35.76 -2.79 -4.44
CA GLY A 87 36.81 -3.27 -3.55
C GLY A 87 38.00 -2.33 -3.37
N SER A 88 38.01 -1.13 -3.99
CA SER A 88 39.10 -0.15 -3.87
C SER A 88 38.55 1.28 -3.68
N PRO A 89 38.13 1.65 -2.45
CA PRO A 89 37.62 2.98 -2.17
C PRO A 89 38.60 4.10 -2.53
N GLU A 90 39.87 3.96 -2.18
CA GLU A 90 40.91 4.97 -2.47
C GLU A 90 41.25 5.14 -3.97
N LYS A 91 40.60 4.38 -4.86
CA LYS A 91 40.67 4.51 -6.33
C LYS A 91 39.34 4.93 -6.96
N SER A 92 38.33 5.24 -6.15
CA SER A 92 36.99 5.56 -6.62
C SER A 92 36.83 7.07 -6.72
N TYR A 93 36.75 7.59 -7.95
CA TYR A 93 36.65 9.03 -8.21
C TYR A 93 35.44 9.68 -7.51
N LEU A 94 34.34 8.95 -7.31
CA LEU A 94 33.20 9.40 -6.50
C LEU A 94 33.60 9.84 -5.09
N LEU A 95 34.53 9.14 -4.42
CA LEU A 95 34.99 9.50 -3.08
C LEU A 95 35.87 10.75 -3.10
N GLU A 96 36.65 10.98 -4.16
CA GLU A 96 37.39 12.23 -4.35
C GLU A 96 36.44 13.42 -4.47
N GLN A 97 35.36 13.28 -5.26
CA GLN A 97 34.41 14.36 -5.51
C GLN A 97 33.55 14.73 -4.28
N ILE A 98 33.19 13.76 -3.42
CA ILE A 98 32.31 14.00 -2.26
C ILE A 98 33.05 14.23 -0.92
N THR A 99 34.36 13.98 -0.86
CA THR A 99 35.12 14.18 0.39
C THR A 99 35.46 15.67 0.57
N PRO A 100 35.15 16.29 1.72
CA PRO A 100 35.52 17.67 1.99
C PRO A 100 37.04 17.90 2.01
N ASP A 101 37.48 19.04 1.47
CA ASP A 101 38.81 19.59 1.60
C ASP A 101 39.09 20.15 3.01
N SER A 102 40.27 20.76 3.20
CA SER A 102 40.66 21.39 4.48
C SER A 102 39.78 22.59 4.89
N ASP A 103 39.04 23.17 3.95
CA ASP A 103 38.09 24.28 4.18
C ASP A 103 36.64 23.76 4.37
N GLY A 104 36.44 22.44 4.37
CA GLY A 104 35.14 21.79 4.55
C GLY A 104 34.25 21.78 3.31
N LYS A 105 34.81 21.92 2.11
CA LYS A 105 34.09 21.92 0.83
C LYS A 105 34.39 20.68 0.01
N ALA A 106 33.38 20.13 -0.63
CA ALA A 106 33.52 19.08 -1.63
C ALA A 106 33.14 19.63 -3.01
N GLU A 107 33.67 19.05 -4.09
CA GLU A 107 33.25 19.38 -5.46
C GLU A 107 31.79 18.96 -5.71
N MET A 108 31.34 17.89 -5.06
CA MET A 108 29.97 17.39 -5.12
C MET A 108 29.36 17.21 -3.72
N PRO A 109 28.18 17.77 -3.42
CA PRO A 109 27.36 18.66 -4.27
C PRO A 109 27.86 20.13 -4.29
N PRO A 110 28.02 20.78 -5.46
CA PRO A 110 28.68 22.09 -5.59
C PRO A 110 27.83 23.29 -5.13
N ARG A 111 26.59 23.06 -4.70
CA ARG A 111 25.61 24.11 -4.31
C ARG A 111 24.88 23.80 -3.01
N ASP A 112 25.26 22.74 -2.32
CA ASP A 112 24.70 22.34 -1.04
C ASP A 112 25.85 22.06 -0.04
N LYS A 113 25.52 21.60 1.15
CA LYS A 113 26.53 21.10 2.10
C LYS A 113 27.15 19.81 1.56
N ALA A 114 28.46 19.67 1.76
CA ALA A 114 29.13 18.39 1.58
C ALA A 114 28.51 17.32 2.50
N LEU A 115 28.59 16.05 2.08
CA LEU A 115 28.06 14.92 2.85
C LEU A 115 28.76 14.82 4.21
N HIS A 116 28.02 14.33 5.21
CA HIS A 116 28.56 14.11 6.54
C HIS A 116 29.57 12.94 6.53
N GLU A 117 30.55 12.97 7.44
CA GLU A 117 31.61 11.94 7.51
C GLU A 117 31.04 10.51 7.62
N THR A 118 29.92 10.33 8.32
CA THR A 118 29.21 9.04 8.43
C THR A 118 28.60 8.58 7.11
N GLU A 119 28.05 9.48 6.30
CA GLU A 119 27.47 9.15 4.99
C GLU A 119 28.58 8.73 4.01
N ILE A 120 29.69 9.47 4.00
CA ILE A 120 30.90 9.15 3.24
C ILE A 120 31.49 7.81 3.70
N ALA A 121 31.49 7.52 5.01
CA ALA A 121 31.96 6.25 5.55
C ALA A 121 31.07 5.06 5.12
N ILE A 122 29.76 5.23 5.04
CA ILE A 122 28.84 4.20 4.53
C ILE A 122 29.10 3.94 3.03
N ILE A 123 29.27 4.99 2.22
CA ILE A 123 29.63 4.87 0.80
C ILE A 123 30.99 4.17 0.65
N ARG A 124 32.01 4.60 1.41
CA ARG A 124 33.35 3.97 1.44
C ARG A 124 33.28 2.48 1.80
N ARG A 125 32.44 2.11 2.77
CA ARG A 125 32.23 0.72 3.18
C ARG A 125 31.54 -0.11 2.10
N TRP A 126 30.48 0.39 1.46
CA TRP A 126 29.83 -0.30 0.34
C TRP A 126 30.79 -0.55 -0.82
N ILE A 127 31.63 0.44 -1.16
CA ILE A 127 32.67 0.26 -2.18
C ILE A 127 33.68 -0.81 -1.75
N ALA A 128 34.14 -0.81 -0.50
CA ALA A 128 35.05 -1.83 0.04
C ALA A 128 34.45 -3.24 0.03
N GLU A 129 33.15 -3.37 0.28
CA GLU A 129 32.39 -4.62 0.21
C GLU A 129 32.06 -5.07 -1.23
N GLY A 130 32.55 -4.35 -2.25
CA GLY A 130 32.46 -4.74 -3.66
C GLY A 130 31.37 -4.02 -4.46
N ALA A 131 30.80 -2.93 -3.93
CA ALA A 131 29.79 -2.10 -4.60
C ALA A 131 28.59 -2.91 -5.15
N VAL A 132 28.11 -3.87 -4.37
CA VAL A 132 27.05 -4.81 -4.78
C VAL A 132 25.73 -4.07 -5.00
N ASP A 133 25.10 -4.33 -6.14
CA ASP A 133 23.72 -3.93 -6.43
C ASP A 133 22.75 -5.00 -5.90
N ASP A 134 22.00 -4.64 -4.85
CA ASP A 134 20.94 -5.46 -4.25
C ASP A 134 19.53 -4.88 -4.51
N THR A 135 19.39 -4.05 -5.56
CA THR A 135 18.10 -3.51 -6.01
C THR A 135 17.09 -4.62 -6.32
N PRO A 136 15.86 -4.58 -5.75
CA PRO A 136 14.80 -5.53 -6.09
C PRO A 136 14.44 -5.53 -7.58
N GLU A 137 14.14 -6.70 -8.15
CA GLU A 137 13.83 -6.91 -9.58
C GLU A 137 12.71 -5.99 -10.11
N ASN A 138 11.71 -5.68 -9.28
CA ASN A 138 10.60 -4.78 -9.60
C ASN A 138 10.87 -3.30 -9.27
N ALA A 139 12.08 -2.94 -8.83
CA ALA A 139 12.42 -1.59 -8.37
C ALA A 139 13.50 -0.88 -9.20
N PHE A 140 14.05 -1.52 -10.23
CA PHE A 140 14.93 -0.90 -11.22
C PHE A 140 14.24 0.24 -11.96
N GLN A 141 14.99 1.30 -12.30
CA GLN A 141 14.52 2.36 -13.20
C GLN A 141 14.36 1.79 -14.62
N LYS A 142 13.14 1.80 -15.15
CA LYS A 142 12.80 1.20 -16.46
C LYS A 142 12.70 2.21 -17.59
N TYR A 143 12.53 3.50 -17.27
CA TYR A 143 12.10 4.52 -18.22
C TYR A 143 13.03 5.74 -18.22
N ASP A 144 13.29 6.23 -19.42
CA ASP A 144 14.01 7.47 -19.73
C ASP A 144 13.47 8.07 -21.05
N MET A 145 14.09 9.13 -21.57
CA MET A 145 13.60 9.79 -22.80
C MET A 145 13.76 8.91 -24.05
N GLU A 146 14.76 8.03 -24.05
CA GLU A 146 15.06 7.06 -25.12
C GLU A 146 14.17 5.81 -25.02
N ASN A 147 13.79 5.41 -23.80
CA ASN A 147 12.96 4.25 -23.49
C ASN A 147 11.71 4.71 -22.70
N PRO A 148 10.82 5.51 -23.31
CA PRO A 148 9.66 6.05 -22.62
C PRO A 148 8.64 4.95 -22.32
N PRO A 149 7.77 5.11 -21.31
CA PRO A 149 6.83 4.07 -20.89
C PRO A 149 5.90 3.62 -22.02
N VAL A 150 5.49 2.35 -22.02
CA VAL A 150 4.57 1.81 -23.02
C VAL A 150 3.37 1.18 -22.35
N TYR A 151 2.21 1.68 -22.74
CA TYR A 151 0.93 1.43 -22.06
C TYR A 151 0.31 0.11 -22.53
N ALA A 152 0.08 -0.84 -21.61
CA ALA A 152 -0.77 -2.00 -21.85
C ALA A 152 -2.27 -1.66 -21.65
N ASP A 153 -2.53 -0.68 -20.79
CA ASP A 153 -3.80 0.00 -20.60
C ASP A 153 -3.52 1.49 -20.32
N ALA A 154 -4.54 2.35 -20.37
CA ALA A 154 -4.37 3.77 -20.12
C ALA A 154 -4.02 4.05 -18.63
N PRO A 155 -3.10 4.98 -18.33
CA PRO A 155 -2.82 5.39 -16.96
C PRO A 155 -3.93 6.28 -16.43
N ILE A 156 -4.12 6.26 -15.11
CA ILE A 156 -5.00 7.21 -14.40
C ILE A 156 -4.45 8.63 -14.62
N VAL A 157 -5.31 9.55 -15.07
CA VAL A 157 -4.96 10.97 -15.18
C VAL A 157 -5.34 11.68 -13.88
N THR A 158 -4.33 12.07 -13.12
CA THR A 158 -4.43 12.70 -11.79
C THR A 158 -4.57 14.22 -11.85
N SER A 159 -4.05 14.85 -12.90
CA SER A 159 -4.00 16.30 -13.05
C SER A 159 -3.83 16.69 -14.53
N MET A 160 -4.39 17.84 -14.90
CA MET A 160 -4.21 18.47 -16.20
C MET A 160 -4.16 19.99 -16.03
N ASP A 161 -3.50 20.69 -16.94
CA ASP A 161 -3.55 22.15 -17.01
C ASP A 161 -3.38 22.65 -18.46
N TYR A 162 -3.99 23.79 -18.78
CA TYR A 162 -3.85 24.45 -20.08
C TYR A 162 -2.68 25.44 -20.06
N SER A 163 -1.94 25.54 -21.15
CA SER A 163 -1.02 26.66 -21.31
C SER A 163 -1.81 27.99 -21.34
N PRO A 164 -1.27 29.11 -20.82
CA PRO A 164 -2.00 30.39 -20.75
C PRO A 164 -2.47 30.95 -22.10
N ASP A 165 -1.83 30.55 -23.20
CA ASP A 165 -2.23 30.89 -24.58
C ASP A 165 -3.29 29.95 -25.17
N GLY A 166 -3.61 28.85 -24.48
CA GLY A 166 -4.59 27.84 -24.89
C GLY A 166 -4.12 26.91 -26.02
N SER A 167 -2.82 26.88 -26.34
CA SER A 167 -2.27 26.03 -27.41
C SER A 167 -1.99 24.59 -26.96
N LEU A 168 -1.63 24.39 -25.70
CA LEU A 168 -1.27 23.10 -25.12
C LEU A 168 -2.17 22.72 -23.95
N LEU A 169 -2.35 21.41 -23.76
CA LEU A 169 -2.85 20.78 -22.55
C LEU A 169 -1.74 19.86 -22.02
N ALA A 170 -1.29 20.10 -20.80
CA ALA A 170 -0.42 19.18 -20.06
C ALA A 170 -1.27 18.15 -19.34
N ILE A 171 -0.90 16.88 -19.43
CA ILE A 171 -1.66 15.76 -18.85
C ILE A 171 -0.71 14.87 -18.06
N ALA A 172 -0.99 14.66 -16.79
CA ALA A 172 -0.25 13.72 -15.95
C ALA A 172 -0.43 12.28 -16.42
N GLY A 173 0.68 11.59 -16.69
CA GLY A 173 0.73 10.17 -17.02
C GLY A 173 1.55 9.38 -15.99
N PHE A 174 1.94 8.16 -16.38
CA PHE A 174 2.83 7.29 -15.60
C PHE A 174 4.27 7.52 -16.05
N HIS A 175 5.17 7.93 -15.14
CA HIS A 175 6.55 8.36 -15.41
C HIS A 175 6.74 9.57 -16.34
N GLU A 176 5.66 10.20 -16.83
CA GLU A 176 5.77 11.30 -17.80
C GLU A 176 4.57 12.26 -17.79
N VAL A 177 4.80 13.48 -18.25
CA VAL A 177 3.73 14.39 -18.69
C VAL A 177 3.58 14.30 -20.20
N ILE A 178 2.34 14.18 -20.67
CA ILE A 178 1.99 14.32 -22.08
C ILE A 178 1.68 15.80 -22.35
N LEU A 179 2.33 16.40 -23.34
CA LEU A 179 1.88 17.65 -23.93
C LEU A 179 1.03 17.34 -25.16
N GLN A 180 -0.24 17.72 -25.11
CA GLN A 180 -1.20 17.56 -26.21
C GLN A 180 -1.53 18.93 -26.81
N ASP A 181 -1.78 18.99 -28.11
CA ASP A 181 -2.36 20.16 -28.77
C ASP A 181 -3.80 20.33 -28.28
N ALA A 182 -4.11 21.47 -27.66
CA ALA A 182 -5.40 21.74 -27.06
C ALA A 182 -6.54 21.84 -28.08
N VAL A 183 -6.24 22.19 -29.33
CA VAL A 183 -7.22 22.45 -30.40
C VAL A 183 -7.44 21.20 -31.25
N GLU A 184 -6.39 20.57 -31.75
CA GLU A 184 -6.44 19.39 -32.62
C GLU A 184 -6.48 18.07 -31.83
N GLY A 185 -5.92 18.03 -30.62
CA GLY A 185 -5.84 16.82 -29.80
C GLY A 185 -4.67 15.87 -30.17
N GLY A 186 -3.72 16.32 -30.98
CA GLY A 186 -2.51 15.56 -31.30
C GLY A 186 -1.49 15.58 -30.15
N MET A 187 -0.73 14.49 -29.95
CA MET A 187 0.39 14.49 -29.01
C MET A 187 1.55 15.32 -29.57
N VAL A 188 1.98 16.34 -28.84
CA VAL A 188 3.04 17.29 -29.23
C VAL A 188 4.39 16.87 -28.66
N ALA A 189 4.44 16.42 -27.40
CA ALA A 189 5.66 15.95 -26.72
C ALA A 189 5.34 15.00 -25.57
N ARG A 190 6.39 14.30 -25.10
CA ARG A 190 6.42 13.51 -23.87
C ARG A 190 7.57 14.04 -23.01
N LEU A 191 7.32 14.26 -21.73
CA LEU A 191 8.30 14.76 -20.76
C LEU A 191 8.53 13.66 -19.71
N VAL A 192 9.50 12.78 -19.95
CA VAL A 192 9.75 11.58 -19.11
C VAL A 192 10.69 11.92 -17.96
N GLY A 193 10.35 11.54 -16.73
CA GLY A 193 11.14 11.83 -15.53
C GLY A 193 11.13 10.71 -14.49
N LEU A 194 11.69 10.99 -13.30
CA LEU A 194 11.80 9.99 -12.22
C LEU A 194 10.45 9.67 -11.55
N SER A 195 9.57 10.67 -11.44
CA SER A 195 8.24 10.54 -10.81
C SER A 195 7.34 9.51 -11.49
N GLU A 196 7.33 8.29 -10.95
CA GLU A 196 6.41 7.20 -11.27
C GLU A 196 4.94 7.66 -11.21
N ARG A 197 4.57 8.29 -10.10
CA ARG A 197 3.31 8.98 -9.88
C ARG A 197 3.54 10.47 -10.05
N ILE A 198 2.89 11.07 -11.05
CA ILE A 198 2.68 12.51 -11.10
C ILE A 198 1.32 12.77 -10.44
N GLU A 199 1.27 13.70 -9.49
CA GLU A 199 0.02 14.07 -8.79
C GLU A 199 -0.46 15.47 -9.20
N SER A 200 0.42 16.35 -9.67
CA SER A 200 0.00 17.67 -10.20
C SER A 200 0.90 18.17 -11.33
N VAL A 201 0.29 18.84 -12.31
CA VAL A 201 0.96 19.62 -13.36
C VAL A 201 0.38 21.03 -13.39
N ALA A 202 1.22 22.05 -13.61
CA ALA A 202 0.77 23.43 -13.75
C ALA A 202 1.74 24.25 -14.60
N PHE A 203 1.22 24.98 -15.60
CA PHE A 203 2.01 25.94 -16.36
C PHE A 203 2.32 27.18 -15.52
N SER A 204 3.49 27.78 -15.77
CA SER A 204 3.78 29.10 -15.23
C SER A 204 2.79 30.14 -15.79
N PRO A 205 2.43 31.20 -15.04
CA PRO A 205 1.62 32.31 -15.54
C PRO A 205 2.06 32.90 -16.90
N ASP A 206 3.35 32.82 -17.24
CA ASP A 206 3.90 33.23 -18.54
C ASP A 206 3.95 32.13 -19.62
N GLY A 207 3.57 30.89 -19.29
CA GLY A 207 3.58 29.72 -20.17
C GLY A 207 4.96 29.16 -20.54
N SER A 208 6.05 29.78 -20.07
CA SER A 208 7.42 29.39 -20.46
C SER A 208 7.92 28.12 -19.77
N MET A 209 7.35 27.79 -18.62
CA MET A 209 7.74 26.66 -17.77
C MET A 209 6.52 25.81 -17.40
N LEU A 210 6.76 24.54 -17.09
CA LEU A 210 5.77 23.62 -16.52
C LEU A 210 6.32 23.07 -15.20
N ALA A 211 5.56 23.28 -14.11
CA ALA A 211 5.80 22.63 -12.83
C ALA A 211 5.13 21.24 -12.84
N VAL A 212 5.82 20.26 -12.27
CA VAL A 212 5.33 18.89 -12.13
C VAL A 212 5.70 18.41 -10.74
N THR A 213 4.72 17.96 -9.96
CA THR A 213 4.94 17.42 -8.61
C THR A 213 4.43 15.99 -8.51
N GLY A 214 5.16 15.17 -7.76
CA GLY A 214 4.92 13.74 -7.70
C GLY A 214 6.05 12.99 -6.99
N GLY A 215 6.33 11.77 -7.45
CA GLY A 215 7.49 11.00 -7.01
C GLY A 215 7.30 9.49 -7.13
N LEU A 216 8.00 8.77 -6.25
CA LEU A 216 7.96 7.31 -6.11
C LEU A 216 7.20 6.97 -4.81
N PRO A 217 5.98 6.41 -4.87
CA PRO A 217 5.18 6.18 -3.67
C PRO A 217 5.89 5.32 -2.61
N GLY A 218 5.94 5.86 -1.39
CA GLY A 218 6.66 5.33 -0.22
C GLY A 218 8.19 5.34 -0.34
N ARG A 219 8.78 6.08 -1.30
CA ARG A 219 10.22 6.11 -1.59
C ARG A 219 10.81 7.50 -1.86
N MET A 220 10.09 8.41 -2.50
CA MET A 220 10.57 9.74 -2.89
C MET A 220 9.39 10.66 -3.23
N GLY A 221 9.51 11.96 -2.94
CA GLY A 221 8.73 13.02 -3.58
C GLY A 221 9.66 14.06 -4.19
N GLU A 222 9.33 14.57 -5.38
CA GLU A 222 10.12 15.60 -6.07
C GLU A 222 9.26 16.67 -6.76
N VAL A 223 9.84 17.86 -6.90
CA VAL A 223 9.37 18.91 -7.80
C VAL A 223 10.26 18.93 -9.04
N GLN A 224 9.66 18.81 -10.21
CA GLN A 224 10.32 19.04 -11.49
C GLN A 224 9.84 20.37 -12.10
N VAL A 225 10.72 21.05 -12.82
CA VAL A 225 10.38 22.22 -13.66
C VAL A 225 10.96 22.01 -15.05
N TRP A 226 10.09 22.05 -16.06
CA TRP A 226 10.41 21.83 -17.47
C TRP A 226 10.35 23.15 -18.24
N ASP A 227 11.31 23.38 -19.13
CA ASP A 227 11.23 24.44 -20.14
C ASP A 227 10.33 23.95 -21.27
N VAL A 228 9.17 24.60 -21.47
CA VAL A 228 8.12 24.11 -22.37
C VAL A 228 8.57 24.12 -23.83
N ALA A 229 9.24 25.20 -24.25
CA ALA A 229 9.71 25.37 -25.61
C ALA A 229 10.86 24.40 -25.96
N LYS A 230 11.81 24.19 -25.03
CA LYS A 230 12.93 23.26 -25.21
C LYS A 230 12.57 21.81 -24.91
N ARG A 231 11.43 21.55 -24.25
CA ARG A 231 10.97 20.22 -23.81
C ARG A 231 12.01 19.53 -22.91
N ALA A 232 12.66 20.31 -22.04
CA ALA A 232 13.86 19.90 -21.31
C ALA A 232 13.74 20.17 -19.81
N LEU A 233 14.21 19.22 -18.98
CA LEU A 233 14.16 19.31 -17.52
C LEU A 233 15.16 20.36 -17.01
N LYS A 234 14.64 21.49 -16.53
CA LYS A 234 15.44 22.59 -16.00
C LYS A 234 15.86 22.31 -14.55
N ILE A 235 14.90 21.89 -13.71
CA ILE A 235 15.10 21.58 -12.28
C ILE A 235 14.40 20.26 -11.94
N SER A 236 15.03 19.44 -11.10
CA SER A 236 14.42 18.35 -10.33
C SER A 236 14.98 18.47 -8.92
N VAL A 237 14.10 18.56 -7.92
CA VAL A 237 14.45 18.67 -6.49
C VAL A 237 13.71 17.57 -5.74
N PRO A 238 14.42 16.53 -5.27
CA PRO A 238 13.89 15.60 -4.26
C PRO A 238 13.67 16.37 -2.94
N VAL A 239 12.50 16.21 -2.32
CA VAL A 239 12.10 16.99 -1.12
C VAL A 239 11.73 16.11 0.08
N THR A 240 11.18 14.92 -0.18
CA THR A 240 10.58 14.02 0.81
C THR A 240 10.81 12.56 0.45
N TYR A 241 10.58 11.65 1.41
CA TYR A 241 10.66 10.19 1.22
C TYR A 241 9.37 9.55 0.71
N ASP A 242 8.39 10.35 0.29
CA ASP A 242 7.14 9.92 -0.32
C ASP A 242 6.56 11.07 -1.17
N THR A 243 5.68 10.73 -2.11
CA THR A 243 5.04 11.61 -3.10
C THR A 243 4.51 12.92 -2.49
N ILE A 244 4.71 14.02 -3.20
CA ILE A 244 4.16 15.35 -2.91
C ILE A 244 3.00 15.69 -3.85
N TYR A 245 2.19 16.68 -3.47
CA TYR A 245 0.91 17.01 -4.12
C TYR A 245 0.73 18.52 -4.29
N GLY A 246 -0.06 18.94 -5.27
CA GLY A 246 -0.25 20.35 -5.63
C GLY A 246 0.98 20.95 -6.34
N ALA A 247 0.74 21.89 -7.24
CA ALA A 247 1.80 22.59 -7.97
C ALA A 247 1.36 24.02 -8.27
N ALA A 248 1.49 24.95 -7.33
CA ALA A 248 1.09 26.33 -7.54
C ALA A 248 2.28 27.26 -7.77
N TRP A 249 2.21 28.03 -8.86
CA TRP A 249 3.14 29.10 -9.17
C TRP A 249 2.83 30.38 -8.40
N SER A 250 3.85 31.11 -7.97
CA SER A 250 3.67 32.52 -7.60
C SER A 250 3.32 33.35 -8.83
N PRO A 251 2.53 34.44 -8.70
CA PRO A 251 2.11 35.27 -9.84
C PRO A 251 3.25 35.91 -10.65
N ASP A 252 4.46 35.98 -10.08
CA ASP A 252 5.68 36.50 -10.71
C ASP A 252 6.56 35.41 -11.37
N ASN A 253 6.11 34.15 -11.38
CA ASN A 253 6.82 32.97 -11.89
C ASN A 253 8.11 32.59 -11.11
N THR A 254 8.37 33.16 -9.94
CA THR A 254 9.64 32.94 -9.21
C THR A 254 9.65 31.74 -8.26
N LEU A 255 8.49 31.35 -7.73
CA LEU A 255 8.31 30.29 -6.73
C LEU A 255 7.29 29.23 -7.19
N ILE A 256 7.44 28.01 -6.66
CA ILE A 256 6.43 26.95 -6.72
C ILE A 256 6.14 26.46 -5.30
N SER A 257 4.87 26.40 -4.89
CA SER A 257 4.42 25.80 -3.63
C SER A 257 3.73 24.44 -3.84
N PHE A 258 3.84 23.58 -2.83
CA PHE A 258 3.35 22.20 -2.87
C PHE A 258 3.14 21.65 -1.45
N GLY A 259 2.21 20.71 -1.33
CA GLY A 259 1.90 19.94 -0.13
C GLY A 259 2.68 18.63 -0.04
N CYS A 260 2.98 18.20 1.19
CA CYS A 260 3.76 16.99 1.46
C CYS A 260 3.00 16.01 2.38
N SER A 261 3.32 14.72 2.22
CA SER A 261 2.82 13.62 3.07
C SER A 261 3.47 13.55 4.46
N ASP A 262 4.48 14.38 4.75
CA ASP A 262 5.05 14.61 6.07
C ASP A 262 4.31 15.71 6.86
N ASN A 263 3.12 16.08 6.39
CA ASN A 263 2.24 17.14 6.92
C ASN A 263 2.77 18.57 6.73
N THR A 264 3.79 18.77 5.89
CA THR A 264 4.34 20.11 5.61
C THR A 264 3.77 20.73 4.33
N LEU A 265 3.56 22.04 4.36
CA LEU A 265 3.49 22.88 3.16
C LEU A 265 4.90 23.43 2.90
N ARG A 266 5.35 23.43 1.65
CA ARG A 266 6.67 23.95 1.26
C ARG A 266 6.60 24.79 -0.01
N ALA A 267 7.62 25.59 -0.26
CA ALA A 267 7.85 26.22 -1.56
C ALA A 267 9.34 26.30 -1.92
N ILE A 268 9.65 26.24 -3.20
CA ILE A 268 11.01 26.38 -3.77
C ILE A 268 11.09 27.54 -4.75
N ARG A 269 12.29 28.10 -4.93
CA ARG A 269 12.60 29.08 -5.98
C ARG A 269 12.97 28.40 -7.29
N VAL A 270 12.41 28.87 -8.39
CA VAL A 270 12.50 28.28 -9.74
C VAL A 270 13.85 28.52 -10.45
N THR A 271 14.73 29.36 -9.89
CA THR A 271 16.06 29.63 -10.47
C THR A 271 17.14 28.67 -9.99
N ASP A 272 17.04 28.16 -8.76
CA ASP A 272 18.07 27.38 -8.08
C ASP A 272 17.54 26.11 -7.38
N GLY A 273 16.22 25.95 -7.24
CA GLY A 273 15.58 24.83 -6.55
C GLY A 273 15.57 24.97 -5.02
N LYS A 274 16.06 26.10 -4.48
CA LYS A 274 16.20 26.27 -3.03
C LYS A 274 14.84 26.42 -2.36
N GLN A 275 14.61 25.67 -1.28
CA GLN A 275 13.45 25.83 -0.41
C GLN A 275 13.44 27.24 0.23
N VAL A 276 12.31 27.93 0.13
CA VAL A 276 12.08 29.29 0.67
C VAL A 276 10.91 29.36 1.65
N LEU A 277 10.13 28.29 1.77
CA LEU A 277 9.06 28.13 2.75
C LEU A 277 9.04 26.70 3.28
N PHE A 278 8.92 26.55 4.60
CA PHE A 278 8.64 25.33 5.31
C PHE A 278 7.58 25.59 6.40
N MET A 279 6.42 24.94 6.30
CA MET A 279 5.30 25.12 7.22
C MET A 279 4.76 23.77 7.67
N GLY A 280 5.20 23.31 8.86
CA GLY A 280 4.67 22.14 9.56
C GLY A 280 3.33 22.41 10.25
N GLY A 281 2.39 23.06 9.54
CA GLY A 281 1.14 23.56 10.09
C GLY A 281 0.00 22.54 10.13
N HIS A 282 0.02 21.50 9.28
CA HIS A 282 -1.03 20.48 9.20
C HIS A 282 -0.80 19.29 10.14
N ASN A 283 -1.89 18.61 10.52
CA ASN A 283 -1.84 17.41 11.37
C ASN A 283 -1.89 16.10 10.57
N ASP A 284 -2.05 16.19 9.25
CA ASP A 284 -2.10 15.09 8.29
C ASP A 284 -1.68 15.64 6.91
N TRP A 285 -1.63 14.79 5.88
CA TRP A 285 -1.06 15.12 4.57
C TRP A 285 -1.66 16.37 3.96
N VAL A 286 -0.79 17.24 3.42
CA VAL A 286 -1.17 18.39 2.61
C VAL A 286 -1.32 17.92 1.17
N LEU A 287 -2.52 18.11 0.61
CA LEU A 287 -2.90 17.55 -0.70
C LEU A 287 -2.87 18.58 -1.83
N ASP A 288 -2.98 19.86 -1.53
CA ASP A 288 -2.92 20.90 -2.56
C ASP A 288 -2.60 22.27 -1.96
N SER A 289 -2.16 23.22 -2.79
CA SER A 289 -1.86 24.60 -2.38
C SER A 289 -2.04 25.61 -3.52
N VAL A 290 -2.36 26.87 -3.19
CA VAL A 290 -2.37 28.02 -4.12
C VAL A 290 -1.77 29.27 -3.51
N PHE A 291 -1.14 30.12 -4.33
CA PHE A 291 -0.70 31.45 -3.92
C PHE A 291 -1.86 32.46 -3.84
N SER A 292 -1.72 33.46 -2.97
CA SER A 292 -2.49 34.70 -3.05
C SER A 292 -2.16 35.48 -4.32
N ARG A 293 -3.08 36.34 -4.76
CA ARG A 293 -2.93 37.14 -5.99
C ARG A 293 -1.75 38.12 -5.97
N ASP A 294 -1.22 38.45 -4.79
CA ASP A 294 -0.02 39.26 -4.60
C ASP A 294 1.27 38.43 -4.38
N GLY A 295 1.18 37.10 -4.40
CA GLY A 295 2.29 36.16 -4.22
C GLY A 295 2.87 36.05 -2.80
N LYS A 296 2.35 36.81 -1.83
CA LYS A 296 2.94 36.89 -0.48
C LYS A 296 2.48 35.80 0.48
N GLN A 297 1.41 35.10 0.13
CA GLN A 297 0.75 34.14 0.99
C GLN A 297 0.46 32.86 0.21
N VAL A 298 0.48 31.73 0.89
CA VAL A 298 0.08 30.43 0.34
C VAL A 298 -1.07 29.88 1.17
N ILE A 299 -2.06 29.32 0.50
CA ILE A 299 -3.16 28.59 1.09
C ILE A 299 -2.91 27.12 0.80
N SER A 300 -3.03 26.27 1.82
CA SER A 300 -2.87 24.82 1.70
C SER A 300 -4.07 24.08 2.26
N VAL A 301 -4.41 22.96 1.63
CA VAL A 301 -5.49 22.07 2.08
C VAL A 301 -4.97 20.67 2.35
N GLY A 302 -5.65 19.92 3.22
CA GLY A 302 -5.19 18.59 3.57
C GLY A 302 -6.21 17.67 4.22
N ARG A 303 -5.73 16.45 4.50
CA ARG A 303 -6.51 15.39 5.15
C ARG A 303 -6.91 15.68 6.59
N ASP A 304 -6.23 16.63 7.25
CA ASP A 304 -6.64 17.15 8.56
C ASP A 304 -7.93 17.99 8.51
N MET A 305 -8.59 18.01 7.34
CA MET A 305 -9.90 18.61 7.05
C MET A 305 -9.85 20.14 6.97
N THR A 306 -8.66 20.74 6.93
CA THR A 306 -8.50 22.19 7.03
C THR A 306 -7.93 22.84 5.78
N ALA A 307 -8.29 24.11 5.59
CA ALA A 307 -7.60 25.05 4.71
C ALA A 307 -6.81 26.06 5.57
N LYS A 308 -5.49 26.07 5.44
CA LYS A 308 -4.57 26.92 6.23
C LYS A 308 -3.98 28.02 5.35
N HIS A 309 -3.74 29.18 5.96
CA HIS A 309 -3.29 30.38 5.28
C HIS A 309 -1.98 30.86 5.90
N THR A 310 -0.92 30.91 5.10
CA THR A 310 0.47 31.10 5.54
C THR A 310 1.11 32.29 4.84
N GLU A 311 1.87 33.10 5.57
CA GLU A 311 2.73 34.16 5.02
C GLU A 311 4.07 33.57 4.57
N VAL A 312 4.49 33.85 3.33
CA VAL A 312 5.69 33.25 2.73
C VAL A 312 6.97 33.82 3.35
N GLU A 313 7.05 35.14 3.51
CA GLU A 313 8.27 35.84 3.97
C GLU A 313 8.66 35.48 5.41
N THR A 314 7.68 35.25 6.27
CA THR A 314 7.88 35.04 7.72
C THR A 314 7.64 33.58 8.17
N GLU A 315 7.27 32.70 7.23
CA GLU A 315 6.81 31.33 7.49
C GLU A 315 5.70 31.26 8.56
N ARG A 316 4.88 32.30 8.68
CA ARG A 316 3.86 32.42 9.73
C ARG A 316 2.51 31.90 9.27
N LEU A 317 1.91 31.01 10.07
CA LEU A 317 0.48 30.70 9.95
C LEU A 317 -0.35 31.96 10.31
N ILE A 318 -1.05 32.51 9.32
CA ILE A 318 -1.94 33.67 9.46
C ILE A 318 -3.28 33.22 10.05
N ASP A 319 -3.92 32.22 9.44
CA ASP A 319 -5.23 31.75 9.85
C ASP A 319 -5.51 30.29 9.45
N ASN A 320 -6.53 29.70 10.09
CA ASN A 320 -7.20 28.50 9.61
C ASN A 320 -8.55 28.94 9.04
N LEU A 321 -8.67 28.97 7.70
CA LEU A 321 -9.81 29.53 6.98
C LEU A 321 -11.09 28.74 7.25
N THR A 322 -10.97 27.42 7.36
CA THR A 322 -12.04 26.51 7.75
C THR A 322 -12.44 26.63 9.22
N SER A 323 -13.69 26.28 9.54
CA SER A 323 -14.17 26.34 10.92
C SER A 323 -13.46 25.33 11.81
N ILE A 324 -12.86 25.81 12.90
CA ILE A 324 -12.23 24.97 13.95
C ILE A 324 -13.26 24.28 14.87
N THR A 325 -14.54 24.30 14.51
CA THR A 325 -15.63 23.79 15.33
C THR A 325 -15.72 22.26 15.23
N PRO A 326 -15.65 21.50 16.34
CA PRO A 326 -15.75 20.05 16.30
C PRO A 326 -17.01 19.56 15.58
N GLY A 327 -16.83 18.67 14.60
CA GLY A 327 -17.92 18.11 13.80
C GLY A 327 -18.53 19.02 12.73
N ALA A 328 -18.03 20.25 12.55
CA ALA A 328 -18.46 21.13 11.45
C ALA A 328 -17.82 20.74 10.10
N LEU A 329 -16.65 20.12 10.15
CA LEU A 329 -15.91 19.59 8.99
C LEU A 329 -16.14 18.08 8.87
N LYS A 330 -16.16 17.56 7.64
CA LYS A 330 -16.44 16.14 7.36
C LYS A 330 -15.43 15.57 6.36
N GLY A 331 -14.35 14.99 6.88
CA GLY A 331 -13.30 14.37 6.08
C GLY A 331 -12.38 15.37 5.38
N GLY A 332 -11.31 14.85 4.78
CA GLY A 332 -10.22 15.65 4.22
C GLY A 332 -10.64 16.53 3.04
N ILE A 333 -9.96 17.67 2.90
CA ILE A 333 -10.06 18.56 1.75
C ILE A 333 -8.96 18.17 0.75
N ALA A 334 -9.33 17.97 -0.51
CA ALA A 334 -8.46 17.42 -1.55
C ALA A 334 -7.82 18.51 -2.43
N ALA A 335 -8.59 19.53 -2.82
CA ALA A 335 -8.17 20.55 -3.79
C ALA A 335 -8.54 21.97 -3.36
N VAL A 336 -7.77 22.94 -3.86
CA VAL A 336 -7.97 24.37 -3.65
C VAL A 336 -7.65 25.19 -4.91
N ALA A 337 -8.55 26.09 -5.29
CA ALA A 337 -8.35 27.02 -6.40
C ALA A 337 -8.45 28.48 -5.94
N GLY A 338 -7.49 29.32 -6.35
CA GLY A 338 -7.55 30.76 -6.12
C GLY A 338 -8.57 31.45 -7.03
N HIS A 339 -9.37 32.36 -6.49
CA HIS A 339 -10.28 33.16 -7.31
C HIS A 339 -9.49 34.19 -8.15
N PRO A 340 -9.63 34.23 -9.48
CA PRO A 340 -8.74 35.02 -10.36
C PRO A 340 -8.81 36.54 -10.12
N LEU A 341 -9.95 37.04 -9.63
CA LEU A 341 -10.23 38.46 -9.41
C LEU A 341 -10.43 38.89 -7.93
N LYS A 342 -10.36 37.99 -6.95
CA LYS A 342 -10.70 38.27 -5.52
C LYS A 342 -9.72 37.57 -4.59
N ASP A 343 -9.53 38.09 -3.37
CA ASP A 343 -8.71 37.44 -2.33
C ASP A 343 -9.50 36.33 -1.62
N GLU A 344 -9.83 35.30 -2.41
CA GLU A 344 -10.69 34.17 -2.05
C GLU A 344 -10.15 32.87 -2.65
N VAL A 345 -10.51 31.75 -2.03
CA VAL A 345 -10.20 30.39 -2.50
C VAL A 345 -11.46 29.53 -2.51
N LEU A 346 -11.63 28.73 -3.55
CA LEU A 346 -12.59 27.62 -3.62
C LEU A 346 -11.89 26.36 -3.09
N VAL A 347 -12.55 25.57 -2.26
CA VAL A 347 -12.06 24.26 -1.78
C VAL A 347 -13.08 23.16 -2.04
N GLY A 348 -12.60 21.94 -2.22
CA GLY A 348 -13.42 20.74 -2.37
C GLY A 348 -12.83 19.54 -1.65
N GLY A 349 -13.68 18.64 -1.14
CA GLY A 349 -13.22 17.44 -0.45
C GLY A 349 -14.30 16.39 -0.17
N SER A 350 -14.11 15.70 0.95
CA SER A 350 -14.87 14.50 1.34
C SER A 350 -16.32 14.74 1.74
N ASP A 351 -16.73 15.99 1.93
CA ASP A 351 -18.12 16.37 2.21
C ASP A 351 -18.97 16.49 0.93
N GLY A 352 -18.34 16.48 -0.25
CA GLY A 352 -18.99 16.65 -1.55
C GLY A 352 -19.55 18.05 -1.78
N GLN A 353 -19.21 19.06 -0.97
CA GLN A 353 -19.74 20.42 -1.11
C GLN A 353 -18.63 21.43 -1.41
N PRO A 354 -18.55 21.99 -2.63
CA PRO A 354 -17.57 23.04 -2.92
C PRO A 354 -17.87 24.30 -2.10
N GLN A 355 -16.84 24.93 -1.53
CA GLN A 355 -16.99 26.07 -0.62
C GLN A 355 -15.96 27.15 -0.91
N VAL A 356 -16.37 28.42 -0.92
CA VAL A 356 -15.45 29.56 -1.07
C VAL A 356 -15.15 30.20 0.27
N PHE A 357 -13.88 30.42 0.56
CA PHE A 357 -13.39 31.12 1.74
C PHE A 357 -12.64 32.40 1.36
N ARG A 358 -12.89 33.49 2.10
CA ARG A 358 -12.10 34.72 2.01
C ARG A 358 -10.80 34.58 2.79
N LEU A 359 -9.70 35.09 2.22
CA LEU A 359 -8.40 35.10 2.89
C LEU A 359 -8.40 36.09 4.06
N LYS A 360 -8.88 37.31 3.82
CA LYS A 360 -8.93 38.35 4.85
C LYS A 360 -10.21 38.26 5.70
N ARG A 361 -10.06 37.78 6.93
CA ARG A 361 -11.13 37.76 7.92
C ARG A 361 -11.61 39.17 8.28
N GLN A 362 -12.93 39.36 8.40
CA GLN A 362 -13.58 40.67 8.62
C GLN A 362 -14.27 40.82 9.99
N THR A 363 -14.22 39.79 10.84
CA THR A 363 -14.81 39.76 12.19
C THR A 363 -13.83 39.12 13.18
N ALA A 364 -13.99 39.37 14.48
CA ALA A 364 -13.21 38.66 15.50
C ALA A 364 -13.46 37.14 15.42
N ARG A 365 -12.46 36.32 15.73
CA ARG A 365 -12.61 34.85 15.79
C ARG A 365 -13.40 34.45 17.05
N LYS A 366 -14.42 33.61 16.88
CA LYS A 366 -15.29 33.06 17.92
C LYS A 366 -15.38 31.54 17.76
N ILE A 367 -15.57 30.83 18.87
CA ILE A 367 -15.82 29.38 18.84
C ILE A 367 -17.21 29.17 18.23
N GLY A 368 -17.33 28.27 17.24
CA GLY A 368 -18.59 27.99 16.56
C GLY A 368 -18.88 28.83 15.32
N ASP A 369 -18.03 29.80 14.95
CA ASP A 369 -18.23 30.59 13.73
C ASP A 369 -17.58 29.96 12.48
N ASN A 370 -18.00 30.44 11.31
CA ASN A 370 -17.34 30.19 10.04
C ASN A 370 -17.33 31.48 9.17
N ALA A 371 -16.88 32.60 9.75
CA ALA A 371 -17.01 33.92 9.12
C ALA A 371 -16.09 34.15 7.90
N ASN A 372 -15.13 33.25 7.66
CA ASN A 372 -14.33 33.26 6.43
C ASN A 372 -15.13 32.67 5.24
N LEU A 373 -16.07 31.75 5.48
CA LEU A 373 -16.92 31.17 4.45
C LEU A 373 -17.77 32.26 3.76
N VAL A 374 -17.63 32.33 2.44
CA VAL A 374 -18.32 33.27 1.54
C VAL A 374 -19.53 32.58 0.91
N ARG A 375 -19.33 31.39 0.31
CA ARG A 375 -20.39 30.63 -0.37
C ARG A 375 -20.25 29.12 -0.17
N LYS A 376 -21.39 28.44 -0.21
CA LYS A 376 -21.57 27.00 -0.32
C LYS A 376 -22.26 26.70 -1.63
N PHE A 377 -21.60 25.93 -2.50
CA PHE A 377 -22.20 25.48 -3.74
C PHE A 377 -23.14 24.29 -3.48
N PRO A 378 -24.05 23.95 -4.41
CA PRO A 378 -24.82 22.72 -4.33
C PRO A 378 -23.94 21.48 -4.14
N GLN A 379 -24.38 20.56 -3.28
CA GLN A 379 -23.64 19.35 -2.95
C GLN A 379 -23.65 18.35 -4.12
N MET A 380 -22.51 17.72 -4.36
CA MET A 380 -22.29 16.68 -5.36
C MET A 380 -22.27 15.29 -4.69
N PRO A 381 -22.58 14.21 -5.43
CA PRO A 381 -22.36 12.84 -4.95
C PRO A 381 -20.85 12.56 -4.84
N GLY A 382 -20.43 11.94 -3.74
CA GLY A 382 -19.04 11.49 -3.56
C GLY A 382 -18.06 12.54 -3.04
N ARG A 383 -16.78 12.19 -3.09
CA ARG A 383 -15.66 13.07 -2.72
C ARG A 383 -15.30 13.94 -3.92
N ILE A 384 -15.17 15.25 -3.71
CA ILE A 384 -14.58 16.15 -4.71
C ILE A 384 -13.07 15.94 -4.72
N TRP A 385 -12.51 15.75 -5.92
CA TRP A 385 -11.08 15.53 -6.14
C TRP A 385 -10.37 16.80 -6.63
N ASP A 386 -11.05 17.62 -7.43
CA ASP A 386 -10.48 18.84 -8.03
C ASP A 386 -11.56 19.92 -8.21
N VAL A 387 -11.13 21.18 -8.15
CA VAL A 387 -11.96 22.40 -8.23
C VAL A 387 -11.23 23.50 -9.00
N SER A 388 -11.94 24.31 -9.77
CA SER A 388 -11.33 25.48 -10.45
C SER A 388 -12.34 26.59 -10.73
N PHE A 389 -11.82 27.77 -11.11
CA PHE A 389 -12.57 28.90 -11.64
C PHE A 389 -12.20 29.14 -13.10
N ASP A 390 -13.14 29.64 -13.91
CA ASP A 390 -12.77 30.22 -15.20
C ASP A 390 -11.94 31.50 -14.99
N ALA A 391 -11.19 31.96 -16.00
CA ALA A 391 -10.32 33.13 -15.90
C ALA A 391 -11.02 34.44 -15.45
N LYS A 392 -12.35 34.53 -15.55
CA LYS A 392 -13.14 35.69 -15.10
C LYS A 392 -13.78 35.51 -13.71
N GLY A 393 -13.73 34.31 -13.12
CA GLY A 393 -14.41 33.98 -11.87
C GLY A 393 -15.94 34.01 -11.97
N LYS A 394 -16.50 33.93 -13.18
CA LYS A 394 -17.94 33.86 -13.46
C LYS A 394 -18.47 32.44 -13.27
N TYR A 395 -17.64 31.45 -13.57
CA TYR A 395 -17.93 30.04 -13.42
C TYR A 395 -16.94 29.38 -12.46
N ALA A 396 -17.44 28.43 -11.69
CA ALA A 396 -16.63 27.46 -10.97
C ALA A 396 -16.95 26.06 -11.51
N ALA A 397 -16.00 25.13 -11.40
CA ALA A 397 -16.23 23.71 -11.66
C ALA A 397 -15.67 22.86 -10.52
N ALA A 398 -16.26 21.69 -10.33
CA ALA A 398 -15.72 20.65 -9.47
C ALA A 398 -15.97 19.28 -10.11
N VAL A 399 -15.09 18.31 -9.83
CA VAL A 399 -15.27 16.90 -10.16
C VAL A 399 -15.27 16.05 -8.90
N SER A 400 -16.19 15.10 -8.83
CA SER A 400 -16.30 14.16 -7.73
C SER A 400 -16.45 12.73 -8.23
N SER A 401 -16.13 11.76 -7.37
CA SER A 401 -16.35 10.34 -7.65
C SER A 401 -16.93 9.59 -6.45
N LEU A 402 -17.74 8.57 -6.74
CA LEU A 402 -18.35 7.66 -5.77
C LEU A 402 -18.64 6.31 -6.45
N ASP A 403 -18.20 5.20 -5.85
CA ASP A 403 -18.56 3.84 -6.32
C ASP A 403 -18.21 3.52 -7.79
N GLY A 404 -17.11 4.08 -8.27
CA GLY A 404 -16.69 3.95 -9.68
C GLY A 404 -17.39 4.92 -10.64
N ASP A 405 -18.38 5.68 -10.18
CA ASP A 405 -19.06 6.70 -10.99
C ASP A 405 -18.46 8.09 -10.74
N GLY A 406 -18.17 8.81 -11.82
CA GLY A 406 -17.74 10.21 -11.79
C GLY A 406 -18.89 11.20 -11.98
N MET A 407 -18.71 12.41 -11.47
CA MET A 407 -19.62 13.55 -11.67
C MET A 407 -18.83 14.82 -11.92
N VAL A 408 -19.19 15.56 -12.97
CA VAL A 408 -18.70 16.91 -13.25
C VAL A 408 -19.82 17.89 -12.95
N THR A 409 -19.57 18.94 -12.18
CA THR A 409 -20.55 20.03 -12.00
C THR A 409 -19.93 21.38 -12.34
N ILE A 410 -20.62 22.14 -13.19
CA ILE A 410 -20.32 23.52 -13.54
C ILE A 410 -21.33 24.42 -12.81
N PHE A 411 -20.83 25.47 -12.16
CA PHE A 411 -21.58 26.34 -11.28
C PHE A 411 -21.52 27.80 -11.73
N SER A 412 -22.59 28.56 -11.41
CA SER A 412 -22.54 30.02 -11.37
C SER A 412 -21.70 30.47 -10.17
N ALA A 413 -20.68 31.29 -10.41
CA ALA A 413 -19.77 31.84 -9.41
C ALA A 413 -19.75 33.39 -9.37
N ASP A 414 -20.65 34.05 -10.07
CA ASP A 414 -20.83 35.51 -9.94
C ASP A 414 -21.65 35.83 -8.67
N TYR A 415 -20.97 36.16 -7.58
CA TYR A 415 -21.56 36.40 -6.25
C TYR A 415 -20.95 37.60 -5.51
N ASP A 416 -21.76 38.19 -4.60
CA ASP A 416 -21.35 39.26 -3.68
C ASP A 416 -20.64 38.72 -2.43
N SER A 417 -19.35 39.03 -2.31
CA SER A 417 -18.52 38.65 -1.16
C SER A 417 -18.81 39.41 0.14
N SER A 418 -19.64 40.46 0.12
CA SER A 418 -19.91 41.28 1.29
C SER A 418 -20.56 40.50 2.44
N ILE A 419 -20.33 40.95 3.68
CA ILE A 419 -21.02 40.46 4.88
C ILE A 419 -22.01 41.55 5.34
N PRO A 420 -23.33 41.34 5.21
CA PRO A 420 -24.33 42.21 5.80
C PRO A 420 -24.19 42.34 7.34
N ASP A 421 -24.57 43.49 7.91
CA ASP A 421 -24.31 43.78 9.33
C ASP A 421 -25.10 42.89 10.30
N ASP A 422 -26.26 42.40 9.89
CA ASP A 422 -27.03 41.39 10.62
C ASP A 422 -26.34 40.01 10.60
N ILE A 423 -25.69 39.63 9.50
CA ILE A 423 -24.82 38.44 9.43
C ILE A 423 -23.56 38.63 10.31
N LYS A 424 -22.92 39.81 10.29
CA LYS A 424 -21.79 40.13 11.21
C LYS A 424 -22.22 40.01 12.68
N LYS A 425 -23.43 40.46 13.04
CA LYS A 425 -23.98 40.32 14.40
C LYS A 425 -24.16 38.85 14.81
N ILE A 426 -24.49 37.97 13.87
CA ILE A 426 -24.57 36.52 14.14
C ILE A 426 -23.17 35.94 14.36
N PHE A 427 -22.18 36.24 13.50
CA PHE A 427 -20.80 35.73 13.66
C PHE A 427 -20.09 36.13 14.97
N ASN A 428 -20.52 37.22 15.61
CA ASN A 428 -19.95 37.66 16.89
C ASN A 428 -20.46 36.89 18.12
N LYS A 429 -21.38 35.92 17.96
CA LYS A 429 -21.98 35.12 19.04
C LYS A 429 -22.26 33.68 18.58
N THR A 430 -22.70 32.82 19.50
CA THR A 430 -23.22 31.49 19.16
C THR A 430 -24.61 31.61 18.52
N PRO A 431 -24.84 31.12 17.28
CA PRO A 431 -26.13 31.27 16.59
C PRO A 431 -27.20 30.32 17.13
N ASN A 432 -28.42 30.84 17.32
CA ASN A 432 -29.61 30.02 17.58
C ASN A 432 -30.12 29.29 16.32
N GLY A 433 -31.17 28.47 16.44
CA GLY A 433 -31.69 27.67 15.32
C GLY A 433 -32.12 28.48 14.08
N GLY A 434 -32.84 29.58 14.27
CA GLY A 434 -33.24 30.47 13.17
C GLY A 434 -32.06 31.26 12.59
N GLU A 435 -31.09 31.62 13.42
CA GLU A 435 -29.84 32.26 12.96
C GLU A 435 -28.98 31.31 12.14
N LYS A 436 -28.94 30.01 12.46
CA LYS A 436 -28.28 28.99 11.63
C LYS A 436 -28.95 28.86 10.26
N GLN A 437 -30.28 28.83 10.20
CA GLN A 437 -31.02 28.82 8.92
C GLN A 437 -30.71 30.07 8.09
N LYS A 438 -30.61 31.23 8.74
CA LYS A 438 -30.25 32.50 8.09
C LYS A 438 -28.80 32.52 7.57
N LEU A 439 -27.86 31.93 8.29
CA LEU A 439 -26.48 31.74 7.81
C LEU A 439 -26.44 30.81 6.60
N GLU A 440 -27.18 29.70 6.62
CA GLU A 440 -27.23 28.78 5.47
C GLU A 440 -27.82 29.45 4.23
N ALA A 441 -28.90 30.23 4.38
CA ALA A 441 -29.46 31.02 3.29
C ALA A 441 -28.48 32.10 2.77
N TYR A 442 -27.67 32.72 3.64
CA TYR A 442 -26.62 33.66 3.23
C TYR A 442 -25.48 32.99 2.46
N TRP A 443 -25.05 31.79 2.87
CA TRP A 443 -23.98 31.06 2.20
C TRP A 443 -24.42 30.41 0.87
N SER A 444 -25.69 30.05 0.72
CA SER A 444 -26.20 29.37 -0.49
C SER A 444 -26.81 30.33 -1.54
N ARG A 445 -26.72 31.66 -1.35
CA ARG A 445 -27.26 32.64 -2.31
C ARG A 445 -26.35 32.83 -3.52
N GLU A 446 -26.91 33.19 -4.67
CA GLU A 446 -26.22 33.60 -5.92
C GLU A 446 -25.37 32.50 -6.61
N VAL A 447 -25.03 31.42 -5.91
CA VAL A 447 -24.38 30.23 -6.48
C VAL A 447 -25.40 29.14 -6.79
N SER A 448 -25.25 28.49 -7.93
CA SER A 448 -26.12 27.42 -8.40
C SER A 448 -25.36 26.46 -9.32
N ALA A 449 -25.78 25.20 -9.38
CA ALA A 449 -25.33 24.27 -10.40
C ALA A 449 -26.04 24.63 -11.71
N LEU A 450 -25.26 24.89 -12.75
CA LEU A 450 -25.75 25.14 -14.10
C LEU A 450 -25.91 23.80 -14.83
N HIS A 451 -24.88 22.96 -14.74
CA HIS A 451 -24.80 21.65 -15.40
C HIS A 451 -24.20 20.63 -14.46
N SER A 452 -24.84 19.47 -14.33
CA SER A 452 -24.29 18.29 -13.64
C SER A 452 -24.28 17.11 -14.59
N ILE A 453 -23.10 16.54 -14.83
CA ILE A 453 -22.82 15.60 -15.91
C ILE A 453 -22.22 14.35 -15.28
N GLY A 454 -22.99 13.26 -15.24
CA GLY A 454 -22.51 11.97 -14.76
C GLY A 454 -21.63 11.28 -15.80
N VAL A 455 -20.58 10.62 -15.34
CA VAL A 455 -19.68 9.76 -16.12
C VAL A 455 -19.72 8.36 -15.48
N PRO A 456 -20.69 7.51 -15.86
CA PRO A 456 -20.89 6.23 -15.19
C PRO A 456 -19.76 5.24 -15.51
N GLY A 457 -19.30 4.51 -14.49
CA GLY A 457 -18.23 3.52 -14.59
C GLY A 457 -16.83 4.08 -14.84
N VAL A 458 -16.60 5.38 -14.59
CA VAL A 458 -15.28 6.02 -14.62
C VAL A 458 -15.18 7.05 -13.49
N GLU A 459 -14.25 6.86 -12.54
CA GLU A 459 -13.90 7.93 -11.59
C GLU A 459 -13.22 9.09 -12.32
N ILE A 460 -13.64 10.33 -12.03
CA ILE A 460 -13.04 11.57 -12.51
C ILE A 460 -12.27 12.23 -11.36
N PHE A 461 -11.01 12.58 -11.62
CA PHE A 461 -10.06 13.06 -10.62
C PHE A 461 -9.60 14.51 -10.84
N CYS A 462 -9.59 15.02 -12.08
CA CYS A 462 -9.11 16.36 -12.38
C CYS A 462 -9.93 17.10 -13.44
N LEU A 463 -9.80 18.43 -13.45
CA LEU A 463 -10.43 19.34 -14.38
C LEU A 463 -9.53 20.55 -14.72
N ALA A 464 -9.73 21.17 -15.88
CA ALA A 464 -9.07 22.43 -16.25
C ALA A 464 -9.97 23.27 -17.16
N PHE A 465 -10.13 24.56 -16.87
CA PHE A 465 -10.80 25.49 -17.78
C PHE A 465 -9.84 25.92 -18.90
N SER A 466 -10.33 25.99 -20.13
CA SER A 466 -9.60 26.66 -21.21
C SER A 466 -9.42 28.16 -20.87
N PRO A 467 -8.31 28.82 -21.28
CA PRO A 467 -8.06 30.23 -20.93
C PRO A 467 -9.15 31.21 -21.40
N ASP A 468 -9.93 30.87 -22.43
CA ASP A 468 -11.06 31.68 -22.90
C ASP A 468 -12.36 31.46 -22.10
N GLY A 469 -12.39 30.47 -21.21
CA GLY A 469 -13.50 30.09 -20.33
C GLY A 469 -14.65 29.34 -21.02
N LYS A 470 -14.50 28.92 -22.29
CA LYS A 470 -15.59 28.28 -23.04
C LYS A 470 -15.62 26.77 -22.92
N THR A 471 -14.47 26.14 -22.64
CA THR A 471 -14.34 24.68 -22.56
C THR A 471 -13.78 24.28 -21.20
N LEU A 472 -14.30 23.19 -20.66
CA LEU A 472 -13.77 22.51 -19.48
C LEU A 472 -13.23 21.14 -19.93
N ALA A 473 -11.94 20.89 -19.71
CA ALA A 473 -11.37 19.55 -19.83
C ALA A 473 -11.54 18.81 -18.49
N VAL A 474 -11.87 17.52 -18.53
CA VAL A 474 -11.93 16.63 -17.35
C VAL A 474 -11.36 15.25 -17.68
N ALA A 475 -10.73 14.59 -16.70
CA ALA A 475 -10.15 13.26 -16.86
C ALA A 475 -10.05 12.49 -15.54
N GLY A 476 -9.76 11.19 -15.62
CA GLY A 476 -9.62 10.35 -14.43
C GLY A 476 -9.13 8.93 -14.73
N ALA A 477 -9.80 7.93 -14.14
CA ALA A 477 -9.31 6.55 -14.05
C ALA A 477 -9.10 5.85 -15.40
N ASP A 478 -9.87 6.20 -16.42
CA ASP A 478 -9.83 5.58 -17.75
C ASP A 478 -8.80 6.19 -18.71
N GLY A 479 -8.04 7.19 -18.25
CA GLY A 479 -7.02 7.88 -19.04
C GLY A 479 -7.56 8.65 -20.26
N ARG A 480 -8.83 9.08 -20.21
CA ARG A 480 -9.47 9.87 -21.28
C ARG A 480 -9.75 11.30 -20.87
N VAL A 481 -9.44 12.22 -21.77
CA VAL A 481 -9.76 13.65 -21.63
C VAL A 481 -11.08 13.93 -22.34
N ARG A 482 -12.03 14.49 -21.60
CA ARG A 482 -13.36 14.89 -22.07
C ARG A 482 -13.44 16.40 -22.05
N PHE A 483 -13.84 16.99 -23.18
CA PHE A 483 -14.02 18.42 -23.34
C PHE A 483 -15.52 18.74 -23.31
N ILE A 484 -15.91 19.63 -22.41
CA ILE A 484 -17.29 20.03 -22.14
C ILE A 484 -17.43 21.52 -22.45
N GLU A 485 -18.43 21.89 -23.24
CA GLU A 485 -18.77 23.30 -23.48
C GLU A 485 -19.44 23.89 -22.22
N VAL A 486 -18.85 24.95 -21.67
CA VAL A 486 -19.20 25.50 -20.34
C VAL A 486 -20.62 26.09 -20.31
N GLU A 487 -21.06 26.72 -21.41
CA GLU A 487 -22.39 27.34 -21.47
C GLU A 487 -23.52 26.32 -21.58
N SER A 488 -23.30 25.19 -22.28
CA SER A 488 -24.35 24.20 -22.56
C SER A 488 -24.27 22.91 -21.72
N GLY A 489 -23.13 22.67 -21.06
CA GLY A 489 -22.85 21.42 -20.34
C GLY A 489 -22.65 20.21 -21.28
N LYS A 490 -22.58 20.43 -22.59
CA LYS A 490 -22.48 19.36 -23.57
C LYS A 490 -21.03 18.89 -23.72
N MET A 491 -20.80 17.58 -23.67
CA MET A 491 -19.53 17.00 -24.10
C MET A 491 -19.36 17.16 -25.61
N ILE A 492 -18.32 17.88 -26.03
CA ILE A 492 -18.04 18.22 -27.44
C ILE A 492 -16.94 17.34 -28.06
N ARG A 493 -16.04 16.78 -27.25
CA ARG A 493 -14.94 15.90 -27.69
C ARG A 493 -14.51 14.97 -26.56
N GLU A 494 -14.10 13.75 -26.90
CA GLU A 494 -13.38 12.83 -26.02
C GLU A 494 -12.14 12.31 -26.77
N VAL A 495 -10.99 12.25 -26.10
CA VAL A 495 -9.73 11.71 -26.63
C VAL A 495 -9.01 10.88 -25.56
N ALA A 496 -8.23 9.88 -25.97
CA ALA A 496 -7.31 9.21 -25.05
C ALA A 496 -6.09 10.11 -24.79
N ALA A 497 -5.65 10.21 -23.53
CA ALA A 497 -4.45 10.97 -23.17
C ALA A 497 -3.17 10.36 -23.77
N VAL A 498 -3.12 9.04 -23.90
CA VAL A 498 -1.99 8.28 -24.44
C VAL A 498 -2.44 7.26 -25.47
N LYS A 499 -1.52 6.84 -26.33
CA LYS A 499 -1.72 5.70 -27.22
C LYS A 499 -1.37 4.41 -26.48
N VAL A 500 -2.38 3.57 -26.25
CA VAL A 500 -2.19 2.21 -25.72
C VAL A 500 -1.53 1.32 -26.79
N GLY A 501 -0.62 0.46 -26.35
CA GLY A 501 0.14 -0.47 -27.18
C GLY A 501 -0.71 -1.57 -27.81
N GLY A 502 -0.15 -2.22 -28.84
CA GLY A 502 -0.81 -3.33 -29.53
C GLY A 502 -0.96 -4.59 -28.65
N GLY A 503 -1.73 -5.56 -29.13
CA GLY A 503 -2.11 -6.76 -28.36
C GLY A 503 -0.96 -7.59 -27.78
N GLU A 504 0.25 -7.51 -28.34
CA GLU A 504 1.45 -8.17 -27.79
C GLU A 504 1.90 -7.57 -26.45
N ILE A 505 1.78 -6.25 -26.28
CA ILE A 505 2.17 -5.54 -25.05
C ILE A 505 1.12 -5.76 -23.96
N ALA A 506 -0.17 -5.74 -24.32
CA ALA A 506 -1.24 -6.16 -23.42
C ALA A 506 -1.09 -7.64 -23.03
N ALA A 507 -0.63 -8.51 -23.94
CA ALA A 507 -0.41 -9.93 -23.67
C ALA A 507 0.86 -10.21 -22.83
N SER A 508 1.90 -9.39 -22.89
CA SER A 508 3.08 -9.52 -22.02
C SER A 508 2.73 -9.08 -20.59
N VAL A 509 2.03 -7.96 -20.40
CA VAL A 509 1.54 -7.53 -19.08
C VAL A 509 0.53 -8.53 -18.48
N LYS A 510 -0.20 -9.29 -19.30
CA LYS A 510 -1.10 -10.37 -18.81
C LYS A 510 -0.45 -11.75 -18.67
N LYS A 511 0.87 -11.89 -18.88
CA LYS A 511 1.61 -13.17 -18.70
C LYS A 511 2.66 -13.05 -17.61
N SER A 512 2.58 -13.96 -16.64
CA SER A 512 3.59 -14.10 -15.59
C SER A 512 3.79 -15.57 -15.21
N GLU A 513 5.02 -15.96 -14.87
CA GLU A 513 5.32 -17.30 -14.39
C GLU A 513 4.84 -17.51 -12.96
N ARG A 514 4.01 -18.54 -12.76
CA ARG A 514 3.46 -18.88 -11.44
C ARG A 514 4.47 -19.67 -10.63
N ARG A 515 5.12 -18.99 -9.69
CA ARG A 515 6.04 -19.60 -8.72
C ARG A 515 5.26 -20.21 -7.54
N ARG A 516 5.93 -21.07 -6.77
CA ARG A 516 5.32 -21.75 -5.60
C ARG A 516 4.74 -20.72 -4.63
N LEU A 517 3.58 -21.03 -4.03
CA LEU A 517 2.95 -20.15 -3.03
C LEU A 517 3.88 -19.98 -1.83
N ASN A 518 4.27 -18.74 -1.56
CA ASN A 518 5.13 -18.39 -0.45
C ASN A 518 4.29 -17.77 0.69
N ARG A 519 4.50 -18.25 1.92
CA ARG A 519 4.09 -17.56 3.15
C ARG A 519 5.34 -17.33 3.96
N LYS A 520 6.08 -16.26 3.63
CA LYS A 520 7.42 -16.00 4.18
C LYS A 520 7.43 -15.77 5.70
N ARG A 521 6.24 -15.56 6.27
CA ARG A 521 5.94 -15.43 7.71
C ARG A 521 5.19 -16.62 8.33
N GLY A 522 4.75 -17.57 7.51
CA GLY A 522 3.93 -18.70 7.97
C GLY A 522 4.79 -19.81 8.57
N LYS A 523 4.49 -20.23 9.80
CA LYS A 523 5.17 -21.37 10.42
C LYS A 523 4.88 -22.63 9.60
N ARG A 524 5.92 -23.37 9.22
CA ARG A 524 5.82 -24.69 8.61
C ARG A 524 6.41 -25.69 9.60
N ALA A 525 5.62 -26.66 10.04
CA ALA A 525 6.11 -27.71 10.94
C ALA A 525 7.12 -28.60 10.21
N GLU A 526 8.16 -29.03 10.92
CA GLU A 526 9.04 -30.10 10.44
C GLU A 526 8.26 -31.40 10.28
N LEU A 527 8.69 -32.25 9.34
CA LEU A 527 8.08 -33.56 9.11
C LEU A 527 8.91 -34.60 9.85
N SER A 528 8.44 -34.98 11.04
CA SER A 528 9.16 -35.84 11.99
C SER A 528 8.33 -37.03 12.51
N GLU A 529 7.20 -37.32 11.85
CA GLU A 529 6.30 -38.39 12.24
C GLU A 529 6.88 -39.80 12.02
N ARG A 530 6.39 -40.77 12.80
CA ARG A 530 6.72 -42.19 12.63
C ARG A 530 6.29 -42.69 11.25
N VAL A 531 7.19 -43.41 10.58
CA VAL A 531 6.88 -44.18 9.37
C VAL A 531 6.04 -45.40 9.75
N ILE A 532 4.86 -45.53 9.16
CA ILE A 532 3.94 -46.67 9.36
C ILE A 532 4.34 -47.80 8.41
N SER A 533 4.48 -49.03 8.92
CA SER A 533 4.78 -50.17 8.05
C SER A 533 3.59 -50.54 7.19
N ALA A 534 3.85 -50.91 5.93
CA ALA A 534 2.86 -51.44 5.00
C ALA A 534 2.06 -52.62 5.58
N ASP A 535 2.72 -53.47 6.38
CA ASP A 535 2.11 -54.66 6.97
C ASP A 535 1.16 -54.36 8.14
N GLU A 536 1.21 -53.15 8.71
CA GLU A 536 0.28 -52.70 9.76
C GLU A 536 -1.08 -52.29 9.18
N ILE A 537 -1.17 -52.04 7.87
CA ILE A 537 -2.35 -51.45 7.20
C ILE A 537 -3.37 -52.54 6.83
N SER A 538 -4.65 -52.25 7.06
CA SER A 538 -5.78 -53.05 6.57
C SER A 538 -6.43 -52.45 5.31
N VAL A 539 -6.63 -51.13 5.28
CA VAL A 539 -7.19 -50.40 4.13
C VAL A 539 -6.84 -48.91 4.20
N LEU A 540 -6.68 -48.28 3.04
CA LEU A 540 -6.54 -46.82 2.91
C LEU A 540 -7.92 -46.18 2.66
N VAL A 541 -8.17 -45.04 3.29
CA VAL A 541 -9.35 -44.18 3.04
C VAL A 541 -8.85 -42.83 2.56
N ILE A 542 -9.47 -42.30 1.51
CA ILE A 542 -9.08 -41.02 0.90
C ILE A 542 -10.24 -40.02 0.95
N ASP A 543 -9.93 -38.77 1.29
CA ASP A 543 -10.78 -37.61 1.08
C ASP A 543 -10.01 -36.53 0.29
N PRO A 544 -10.59 -35.91 -0.75
CA PRO A 544 -11.89 -36.23 -1.34
C PRO A 544 -11.85 -37.55 -2.15
N SER A 545 -13.02 -38.17 -2.32
CA SER A 545 -13.19 -39.34 -3.18
C SER A 545 -13.14 -39.01 -4.69
N GLU A 546 -13.13 -37.73 -5.06
CA GLU A 546 -13.01 -37.22 -6.43
C GLU A 546 -12.37 -35.82 -6.40
N ILE A 547 -11.55 -35.50 -7.40
CA ILE A 547 -10.87 -34.21 -7.54
C ILE A 547 -11.35 -33.51 -8.81
N VAL A 548 -11.93 -32.32 -8.66
CA VAL A 548 -12.43 -31.50 -9.78
C VAL A 548 -11.79 -30.11 -9.73
N LEU A 549 -11.00 -29.77 -10.75
CA LEU A 549 -10.23 -28.53 -10.84
C LEU A 549 -10.60 -27.78 -12.13
N THR A 550 -11.36 -26.69 -12.00
CA THR A 550 -12.01 -25.99 -13.13
C THR A 550 -11.49 -24.57 -13.39
N LYS A 551 -10.51 -24.12 -12.61
CA LYS A 551 -9.79 -22.85 -12.82
C LYS A 551 -8.29 -23.04 -12.63
N PRO A 552 -7.45 -22.17 -13.22
CA PRO A 552 -5.99 -22.25 -13.11
C PRO A 552 -5.42 -22.11 -11.67
N ASN A 553 -6.18 -21.53 -10.73
CA ASN A 553 -5.77 -21.33 -9.32
C ASN A 553 -6.49 -22.28 -8.34
N HIS A 554 -7.28 -23.24 -8.82
CA HIS A 554 -7.88 -24.25 -7.94
C HIS A 554 -6.82 -25.24 -7.45
N TYR A 555 -7.01 -25.73 -6.24
CA TYR A 555 -6.28 -26.86 -5.68
C TYR A 555 -7.25 -27.75 -4.90
N SER A 556 -6.81 -28.95 -4.53
CA SER A 556 -7.48 -29.76 -3.51
C SER A 556 -6.45 -30.26 -2.52
N GLN A 557 -6.76 -30.20 -1.22
CA GLN A 557 -5.99 -30.90 -0.22
C GLN A 557 -6.43 -32.38 -0.23
N LEU A 558 -5.48 -33.29 -0.43
CA LEU A 558 -5.69 -34.72 -0.24
C LEU A 558 -5.48 -35.06 1.24
N LEU A 559 -6.33 -35.93 1.78
CA LEU A 559 -6.15 -36.60 3.06
C LEU A 559 -6.16 -38.11 2.81
N VAL A 560 -5.13 -38.81 3.25
CA VAL A 560 -5.06 -40.28 3.18
C VAL A 560 -4.92 -40.84 4.59
N THR A 561 -5.93 -41.59 5.02
CA THR A 561 -5.97 -42.23 6.34
C THR A 561 -5.79 -43.74 6.19
N ALA A 562 -4.75 -44.30 6.80
CA ALA A 562 -4.63 -45.74 6.97
C ALA A 562 -5.52 -46.20 8.14
N LYS A 563 -6.33 -47.23 7.93
CA LYS A 563 -6.88 -48.04 9.02
C LYS A 563 -5.89 -49.16 9.31
N LEU A 564 -5.38 -49.22 10.54
CA LEU A 564 -4.46 -50.27 10.95
C LEU A 564 -5.24 -51.58 11.22
N LYS A 565 -4.56 -52.73 11.10
CA LYS A 565 -5.10 -54.05 11.47
C LYS A 565 -5.52 -54.14 12.94
N THR A 566 -4.93 -53.31 13.79
CA THR A 566 -5.28 -53.10 15.21
C THR A 566 -6.53 -52.24 15.45
N GLY A 567 -7.20 -51.77 14.38
CA GLY A 567 -8.40 -50.93 14.43
C GLY A 567 -8.13 -49.43 14.54
N GLY A 568 -6.88 -49.01 14.81
CA GLY A 568 -6.47 -47.61 14.84
C GLY A 568 -6.59 -46.91 13.48
N ARG A 569 -6.56 -45.56 13.49
CA ARG A 569 -6.46 -44.73 12.29
C ARG A 569 -5.24 -43.84 12.39
N VAL A 570 -4.51 -43.67 11.30
CA VAL A 570 -3.33 -42.80 11.20
C VAL A 570 -3.37 -42.04 9.88
N ASP A 571 -3.01 -40.77 9.90
CA ASP A 571 -2.77 -39.98 8.69
C ASP A 571 -1.46 -40.44 8.03
N VAL A 572 -1.54 -40.89 6.79
CA VAL A 572 -0.40 -41.33 5.97
C VAL A 572 -0.27 -40.50 4.69
N THR A 573 -0.90 -39.32 4.63
CA THR A 573 -0.90 -38.42 3.45
C THR A 573 0.52 -38.11 2.95
N ARG A 574 1.51 -38.06 3.84
CA ARG A 574 2.92 -37.76 3.55
C ARG A 574 3.77 -39.01 3.27
N GLN A 575 3.21 -40.21 3.44
CA GLN A 575 3.93 -41.50 3.40
C GLN A 575 3.49 -42.38 2.21
N VAL A 576 2.50 -41.94 1.43
CA VAL A 576 1.97 -42.65 0.26
C VAL A 576 2.76 -42.35 -1.01
N VAL A 577 2.87 -43.36 -1.88
CA VAL A 577 3.35 -43.16 -3.26
C VAL A 577 2.16 -42.78 -4.12
N THR A 578 2.25 -41.64 -4.80
CA THR A 578 1.22 -41.19 -5.76
C THR A 578 1.67 -41.41 -7.20
N LYS A 579 0.74 -41.81 -8.06
CA LYS A 579 0.94 -41.92 -9.51
C LYS A 579 -0.24 -41.30 -10.23
N VAL A 580 0.04 -40.36 -11.13
CA VAL A 580 -0.97 -39.63 -11.91
C VAL A 580 -1.11 -40.29 -13.29
N SER A 581 -2.35 -40.34 -13.79
CA SER A 581 -2.65 -40.73 -15.17
C SER A 581 -2.24 -39.62 -16.14
N GLY A 582 -1.01 -39.67 -16.65
CA GLY A 582 -0.42 -38.61 -17.47
C GLY A 582 -0.19 -37.28 -16.73
N ASP A 583 0.16 -36.23 -17.47
CA ASP A 583 0.56 -34.94 -16.88
C ASP A 583 -0.63 -34.02 -16.55
N LEU A 584 -1.67 -34.55 -15.89
CA LEU A 584 -2.90 -33.81 -15.57
C LEU A 584 -2.78 -32.92 -14.33
N ILE A 585 -2.09 -33.41 -13.30
CA ILE A 585 -1.97 -32.78 -11.97
C ILE A 585 -0.58 -33.00 -11.37
N THR A 586 -0.19 -32.14 -10.44
CA THR A 586 0.94 -32.37 -9.52
C THR A 586 0.43 -32.59 -8.11
N VAL A 587 1.04 -33.51 -7.35
CA VAL A 587 0.74 -33.74 -5.92
C VAL A 587 1.99 -33.40 -5.10
N SER A 588 1.83 -32.61 -4.03
CA SER A 588 2.95 -32.27 -3.13
C SER A 588 3.21 -33.35 -2.07
N ASP A 589 4.37 -33.26 -1.43
CA ASP A 589 4.76 -33.95 -0.18
C ASP A 589 3.65 -34.06 0.88
N ARG A 590 2.84 -33.01 1.04
CA ARG A 590 1.71 -32.92 1.97
C ARG A 590 0.35 -33.14 1.31
N GLY A 591 0.31 -33.81 0.16
CA GLY A 591 -0.95 -34.16 -0.52
C GLY A 591 -1.67 -32.99 -1.20
N GLN A 592 -1.03 -31.84 -1.41
CA GLN A 592 -1.68 -30.75 -2.14
C GLN A 592 -1.71 -31.05 -3.64
N VAL A 593 -2.91 -31.16 -4.21
CA VAL A 593 -3.14 -31.44 -5.62
C VAL A 593 -3.39 -30.14 -6.38
N LYS A 594 -2.63 -29.90 -7.45
CA LYS A 594 -2.74 -28.74 -8.34
C LYS A 594 -2.88 -29.16 -9.81
N PRO A 595 -3.58 -28.38 -10.66
CA PRO A 595 -3.76 -28.70 -12.06
C PRO A 595 -2.50 -28.39 -12.88
N LEU A 596 -2.23 -29.22 -13.88
CA LEU A 596 -1.12 -29.06 -14.83
C LEU A 596 -1.61 -29.03 -16.29
N ARG A 597 -2.60 -29.87 -16.63
CA ARG A 597 -3.20 -29.91 -17.97
C ARG A 597 -4.66 -30.36 -17.91
N ASP A 598 -5.49 -29.76 -18.77
CA ASP A 598 -6.86 -30.19 -19.01
C ASP A 598 -6.95 -31.68 -19.42
N GLY A 599 -7.99 -32.35 -18.94
CA GLY A 599 -8.29 -33.74 -19.21
C GLY A 599 -8.98 -34.44 -18.04
N GLU A 600 -9.28 -35.72 -18.23
CA GLU A 600 -9.88 -36.59 -17.21
C GLU A 600 -9.01 -37.84 -17.05
N GLY A 601 -8.90 -38.35 -15.83
CA GLY A 601 -8.01 -39.46 -15.50
C GLY A 601 -8.09 -39.87 -14.04
N VAL A 602 -7.09 -40.61 -13.56
CA VAL A 602 -7.07 -41.17 -12.20
C VAL A 602 -5.77 -40.81 -11.47
N LEU A 603 -5.89 -40.43 -10.20
CA LEU A 603 -4.80 -40.40 -9.23
C LEU A 603 -4.79 -41.72 -8.47
N SER A 604 -3.77 -42.54 -8.70
CA SER A 604 -3.53 -43.77 -7.95
C SER A 604 -2.66 -43.46 -6.73
N VAL A 605 -3.09 -43.93 -5.56
CA VAL A 605 -2.44 -43.69 -4.27
C VAL A 605 -2.15 -45.05 -3.64
N ARG A 606 -0.88 -45.34 -3.36
CA ARG A 606 -0.42 -46.65 -2.88
C ARG A 606 0.40 -46.56 -1.60
N MET A 607 0.17 -47.51 -0.69
CA MET A 607 1.05 -47.81 0.43
C MET A 607 1.06 -49.32 0.65
N GLY A 608 2.23 -49.96 0.48
CA GLY A 608 2.32 -51.42 0.46
C GLY A 608 1.49 -52.04 -0.67
N SER A 609 0.75 -53.09 -0.36
CA SER A 609 -0.22 -53.72 -1.27
C SER A 609 -1.53 -52.92 -1.41
N SER A 610 -1.83 -52.00 -0.49
CA SER A 610 -3.06 -51.20 -0.55
C SER A 610 -2.93 -50.11 -1.62
N THR A 611 -3.87 -50.10 -2.56
CA THR A 611 -3.99 -49.08 -3.61
C THR A 611 -5.42 -48.56 -3.65
N VAL A 612 -5.60 -47.24 -3.77
CA VAL A 612 -6.89 -46.59 -3.98
C VAL A 612 -6.78 -45.63 -5.15
N GLU A 613 -7.82 -45.58 -5.96
CA GLU A 613 -7.90 -44.74 -7.16
C GLU A 613 -8.93 -43.62 -6.95
N VAL A 614 -8.51 -42.39 -7.25
CA VAL A 614 -9.33 -41.17 -7.13
C VAL A 614 -9.54 -40.61 -8.54
N PRO A 615 -10.79 -40.48 -9.03
CA PRO A 615 -11.07 -39.80 -10.29
C PRO A 615 -10.65 -38.33 -10.23
N VAL A 616 -10.03 -37.86 -11.32
CA VAL A 616 -9.53 -36.49 -11.47
C VAL A 616 -10.10 -35.90 -12.76
N ARG A 617 -10.75 -34.74 -12.66
CA ARG A 617 -11.18 -33.93 -13.82
C ARG A 617 -10.58 -32.54 -13.75
N VAL A 618 -9.84 -32.16 -14.78
CA VAL A 618 -9.14 -30.88 -14.90
C VAL A 618 -9.63 -30.15 -16.15
N LYS A 619 -10.05 -28.89 -16.00
CA LYS A 619 -10.55 -28.04 -17.09
C LYS A 619 -10.08 -26.59 -16.92
N ASN A 620 -9.91 -25.89 -18.04
CA ASN A 620 -9.62 -24.47 -18.14
C ASN A 620 -8.28 -24.02 -17.52
N VAL A 621 -7.25 -24.88 -17.46
CA VAL A 621 -5.94 -24.54 -16.84
C VAL A 621 -5.20 -23.45 -17.59
N ARG A 622 -5.45 -23.36 -18.91
CA ARG A 622 -4.90 -22.33 -19.80
C ARG A 622 -5.90 -21.21 -20.14
N ALA A 623 -7.09 -21.21 -19.53
CA ALA A 623 -8.04 -20.12 -19.73
C ALA A 623 -7.54 -18.83 -19.07
N ALA A 624 -7.92 -17.68 -19.64
CA ALA A 624 -7.71 -16.40 -18.99
C ALA A 624 -8.41 -16.41 -17.62
N TYR A 625 -7.67 -16.04 -16.58
CA TYR A 625 -8.16 -16.01 -15.21
C TYR A 625 -8.31 -14.55 -14.78
N ALA A 626 -9.55 -14.09 -14.67
CA ALA A 626 -9.90 -12.84 -14.01
C ALA A 626 -10.24 -13.18 -12.55
N PRO A 627 -9.42 -12.76 -11.56
CA PRO A 627 -9.71 -13.01 -10.15
C PRO A 627 -10.90 -12.18 -9.68
N ASP A 628 -11.75 -12.79 -8.86
CA ASP A 628 -12.85 -12.07 -8.21
C ASP A 628 -12.40 -11.45 -6.88
N TYR A 629 -12.81 -10.21 -6.58
CA TYR A 629 -12.42 -9.58 -5.32
C TYR A 629 -12.91 -10.41 -4.11
N VAL A 630 -14.20 -10.74 -4.06
CA VAL A 630 -14.80 -11.41 -2.89
C VAL A 630 -14.33 -12.86 -2.73
N ARG A 631 -14.27 -13.64 -3.83
CA ARG A 631 -13.94 -15.07 -3.77
C ARG A 631 -12.45 -15.39 -3.83
N ASP A 632 -11.62 -14.53 -4.43
CA ASP A 632 -10.21 -14.83 -4.70
C ASP A 632 -9.25 -13.82 -4.04
N VAL A 633 -9.46 -12.51 -4.17
CA VAL A 633 -8.50 -11.48 -3.71
C VAL A 633 -8.60 -11.22 -2.21
N LYS A 634 -9.81 -11.00 -1.69
CA LYS A 634 -10.06 -10.66 -0.30
C LYS A 634 -9.57 -11.76 0.68
N PRO A 635 -9.81 -13.07 0.45
CA PRO A 635 -9.22 -14.10 1.31
C PRO A 635 -7.69 -14.11 1.30
N VAL A 636 -7.05 -13.69 0.19
CA VAL A 636 -5.59 -13.56 0.09
C VAL A 636 -5.10 -12.35 0.90
N ILE A 637 -5.76 -11.19 0.78
CA ILE A 637 -5.48 -9.99 1.60
C ILE A 637 -5.59 -10.33 3.09
N SER A 638 -6.67 -11.01 3.50
CA SER A 638 -6.85 -11.45 4.88
C SER A 638 -5.78 -12.45 5.32
N ARG A 639 -5.43 -13.43 4.48
CA ARG A 639 -4.43 -14.45 4.85
C ARG A 639 -3.00 -13.91 4.93
N MET A 640 -2.69 -12.82 4.22
CA MET A 640 -1.46 -12.04 4.39
C MET A 640 -1.49 -11.11 5.62
N GLY A 641 -2.66 -10.89 6.22
CA GLY A 641 -2.85 -10.08 7.43
C GLY A 641 -2.91 -8.57 7.20
N CYS A 642 -3.09 -8.12 5.95
CA CYS A 642 -3.13 -6.70 5.60
C CYS A 642 -4.31 -5.97 6.28
N ASP A 643 -5.47 -6.63 6.33
CA ASP A 643 -6.74 -6.17 6.91
C ASP A 643 -6.89 -6.53 8.41
N ALA A 644 -5.80 -6.96 9.06
CA ALA A 644 -5.83 -7.30 10.48
C ALA A 644 -6.01 -6.04 11.35
N GLY A 645 -6.61 -6.22 12.53
CA GLY A 645 -6.85 -5.12 13.49
C GLY A 645 -5.58 -4.47 14.07
N THR A 646 -4.41 -5.05 13.83
CA THR A 646 -3.08 -4.48 14.14
C THR A 646 -2.49 -3.66 12.99
N CYS A 647 -3.03 -3.81 11.78
CA CYS A 647 -2.55 -3.24 10.51
C CYS A 647 -3.64 -2.33 9.91
N HIS A 648 -3.95 -2.42 8.61
CA HIS A 648 -4.89 -1.50 7.97
C HIS A 648 -6.35 -1.72 8.38
N GLY A 649 -6.70 -2.89 8.93
CA GLY A 649 -8.00 -3.14 9.56
C GLY A 649 -8.13 -2.59 10.98
N ALA A 650 -7.12 -1.87 11.49
CA ALA A 650 -7.25 -1.11 12.73
C ALA A 650 -8.32 -0.02 12.61
N LYS A 651 -8.90 0.41 13.74
CA LYS A 651 -9.97 1.42 13.81
C LYS A 651 -9.67 2.66 12.97
N ASP A 652 -8.43 3.15 13.04
CA ASP A 652 -7.98 4.38 12.39
C ASP A 652 -7.05 4.09 11.18
N GLY A 653 -6.91 2.81 10.79
CA GLY A 653 -5.97 2.37 9.77
C GLY A 653 -4.50 2.50 10.17
N LYS A 654 -3.61 2.60 9.18
CA LYS A 654 -2.16 2.84 9.34
C LYS A 654 -1.65 3.76 8.24
N ASN A 655 -0.90 4.79 8.62
CA ASN A 655 -0.26 5.77 7.73
C ASN A 655 -1.20 6.30 6.63
N GLY A 656 -2.45 6.59 7.01
CA GLY A 656 -3.46 7.13 6.08
C GLY A 656 -4.07 6.13 5.10
N PHE A 657 -3.85 4.83 5.30
CA PHE A 657 -4.52 3.78 4.55
C PHE A 657 -5.26 2.83 5.50
N LYS A 658 -6.53 2.58 5.22
CA LYS A 658 -7.45 1.82 6.06
C LYS A 658 -8.25 0.85 5.21
N LEU A 659 -8.46 -0.34 5.76
CA LEU A 659 -9.34 -1.39 5.25
C LEU A 659 -10.40 -1.72 6.29
N SER A 660 -11.45 -2.42 5.89
CA SER A 660 -12.39 -3.05 6.80
C SER A 660 -11.67 -4.14 7.61
N LEU A 661 -12.06 -4.32 8.87
CA LEU A 661 -11.46 -5.36 9.71
C LEU A 661 -11.75 -6.74 9.11
N ARG A 662 -10.72 -7.49 8.70
CA ARG A 662 -10.83 -8.86 8.16
C ARG A 662 -11.71 -8.97 6.90
N GLY A 663 -11.80 -7.92 6.09
CA GLY A 663 -12.57 -7.94 4.83
C GLY A 663 -14.09 -8.05 5.03
N TYR A 664 -14.64 -7.42 6.08
CA TYR A 664 -16.09 -7.41 6.33
C TYR A 664 -16.87 -6.46 5.41
N ASP A 665 -16.22 -5.47 4.81
CA ASP A 665 -16.85 -4.53 3.86
C ASP A 665 -16.03 -4.47 2.56
N PRO A 666 -16.35 -5.32 1.57
CA PRO A 666 -15.62 -5.37 0.31
C PRO A 666 -15.66 -4.06 -0.47
N LEU A 667 -16.75 -3.29 -0.38
CA LEU A 667 -16.89 -2.02 -1.09
C LEU A 667 -15.95 -0.96 -0.50
N PHE A 668 -15.94 -0.84 0.83
CA PHE A 668 -14.99 0.01 1.55
C PHE A 668 -13.53 -0.36 1.24
N ASP A 669 -13.21 -1.66 1.21
CA ASP A 669 -11.85 -2.12 0.89
C ASP A 669 -11.44 -1.74 -0.53
N VAL A 670 -12.28 -2.04 -1.53
CA VAL A 670 -11.96 -1.80 -2.95
C VAL A 670 -11.78 -0.31 -3.22
N ARG A 671 -12.68 0.55 -2.72
CA ARG A 671 -12.49 2.02 -2.77
C ARG A 671 -11.13 2.43 -2.18
N GLY A 672 -10.77 1.90 -1.02
CA GLY A 672 -9.47 2.16 -0.38
C GLY A 672 -8.25 1.77 -1.23
N PHE A 673 -8.39 0.85 -2.19
CA PHE A 673 -7.37 0.52 -3.17
C PHE A 673 -7.47 1.35 -4.47
N SER A 674 -8.68 1.56 -5.00
CA SER A 674 -8.93 2.07 -6.36
C SER A 674 -9.22 3.57 -6.45
N ASP A 675 -9.89 4.17 -5.46
CA ASP A 675 -10.26 5.60 -5.47
C ASP A 675 -9.37 6.45 -4.56
N ASP A 676 -8.96 5.96 -3.39
CA ASP A 676 -8.30 6.81 -2.39
C ASP A 676 -6.96 7.38 -2.89
N ILE A 677 -6.86 8.71 -2.81
CA ILE A 677 -5.78 9.53 -3.39
C ILE A 677 -5.57 9.17 -4.87
N SER A 678 -6.61 9.40 -5.68
CA SER A 678 -6.62 9.17 -7.14
C SER A 678 -6.07 7.79 -7.53
N GLY A 679 -6.46 6.75 -6.79
CA GLY A 679 -6.06 5.35 -6.99
C GLY A 679 -4.61 5.01 -6.65
N ARG A 680 -3.95 5.77 -5.77
CA ARG A 680 -2.52 5.65 -5.38
C ARG A 680 -1.98 4.24 -5.08
N ARG A 681 -2.84 3.26 -4.81
CA ARG A 681 -2.44 1.89 -4.40
C ARG A 681 -2.37 0.92 -5.57
N VAL A 682 -3.03 1.22 -6.68
CA VAL A 682 -3.13 0.40 -7.89
C VAL A 682 -2.62 1.15 -9.13
N ASN A 683 -2.16 0.40 -10.12
CA ASN A 683 -1.73 0.92 -11.40
C ASN A 683 -2.19 -0.04 -12.51
N TYR A 684 -3.20 0.34 -13.27
CA TYR A 684 -3.78 -0.50 -14.32
C TYR A 684 -2.84 -0.66 -15.53
N ALA A 685 -2.08 0.40 -15.86
CA ALA A 685 -1.12 0.42 -16.96
C ALA A 685 0.13 -0.45 -16.67
N SER A 686 0.59 -0.47 -15.42
CA SER A 686 1.69 -1.34 -14.94
C SER A 686 1.34 -2.00 -13.60
N PRO A 687 0.60 -3.13 -13.61
CA PRO A 687 0.12 -3.80 -12.40
C PRO A 687 1.23 -4.15 -11.40
N ASP A 688 2.40 -4.60 -11.87
CA ASP A 688 3.53 -4.99 -11.01
C ASP A 688 4.16 -3.82 -10.23
N ASP A 689 3.98 -2.59 -10.72
CA ASP A 689 4.42 -1.34 -10.07
C ASP A 689 3.36 -0.78 -9.10
N SER A 690 2.21 -1.45 -8.94
CA SER A 690 1.19 -1.04 -7.96
C SER A 690 1.75 -1.02 -6.54
N LEU A 691 1.64 0.11 -5.84
CA LEU A 691 2.18 0.31 -4.49
C LEU A 691 1.76 -0.80 -3.51
N MET A 692 0.54 -1.34 -3.60
CA MET A 692 0.12 -2.45 -2.74
C MET A 692 0.95 -3.73 -2.93
N LEU A 693 1.37 -4.02 -4.17
CA LEU A 693 2.27 -5.14 -4.47
C LEU A 693 3.71 -4.82 -4.08
N LEU A 694 4.18 -3.59 -4.31
CA LEU A 694 5.53 -3.17 -3.92
C LEU A 694 5.74 -3.20 -2.40
N LYS A 695 4.76 -2.76 -1.60
CA LYS A 695 4.77 -2.88 -0.13
C LYS A 695 4.68 -4.35 0.31
N ALA A 696 3.81 -5.15 -0.31
CA ALA A 696 3.64 -6.56 0.04
C ALA A 696 4.89 -7.41 -0.25
N THR A 697 5.65 -7.07 -1.28
CA THR A 697 6.92 -7.72 -1.67
C THR A 697 8.15 -7.17 -0.94
N GLY A 698 8.03 -6.04 -0.23
CA GLY A 698 9.15 -5.38 0.44
C GLY A 698 10.04 -4.54 -0.49
N ALA A 699 9.67 -4.37 -1.76
CA ALA A 699 10.36 -3.49 -2.71
C ALA A 699 10.24 -2.01 -2.33
N VAL A 700 9.15 -1.65 -1.65
CA VAL A 700 8.98 -0.36 -0.95
C VAL A 700 8.96 -0.61 0.56
N PRO A 701 9.68 0.18 1.39
CA PRO A 701 9.72 0.00 2.83
C PRO A 701 8.33 -0.09 3.47
N HIS A 702 8.13 -1.06 4.35
CA HIS A 702 6.83 -1.38 4.95
C HIS A 702 6.99 -1.89 6.38
N GLU A 703 6.32 -1.28 7.36
CA GLU A 703 6.31 -1.73 8.77
C GLU A 703 5.78 -3.16 8.91
N GLY A 704 4.79 -3.54 8.09
CA GLY A 704 4.29 -4.91 8.00
C GLY A 704 5.29 -5.90 7.37
N GLN A 705 6.47 -5.45 6.96
CA GLN A 705 7.53 -6.20 6.27
C GLN A 705 7.03 -6.85 4.96
N GLN A 706 7.87 -7.71 4.37
CA GLN A 706 7.50 -8.57 3.25
C GLN A 706 6.49 -9.63 3.71
N VAL A 707 5.32 -9.68 3.06
CA VAL A 707 4.27 -10.68 3.29
C VAL A 707 4.10 -11.66 2.11
N THR A 708 4.61 -11.30 0.92
CA THR A 708 4.55 -12.13 -0.30
C THR A 708 5.81 -11.96 -1.16
N GLU A 709 5.94 -12.73 -2.24
CA GLU A 709 7.03 -12.62 -3.22
C GLU A 709 6.52 -12.36 -4.63
N PRO A 710 7.28 -11.66 -5.49
CA PRO A 710 7.01 -11.53 -6.93
C PRO A 710 6.80 -12.91 -7.57
N GLY A 711 5.80 -13.03 -8.44
CA GLY A 711 5.48 -14.30 -9.12
C GLY A 711 4.79 -15.38 -8.26
N SER A 712 4.66 -15.20 -6.94
CA SER A 712 3.94 -16.15 -6.07
C SER A 712 2.43 -16.15 -6.33
N GLU A 713 1.76 -17.27 -6.06
CA GLU A 713 0.31 -17.44 -6.29
C GLU A 713 -0.58 -16.32 -5.69
N TYR A 714 -0.23 -15.78 -4.52
CA TYR A 714 -0.95 -14.69 -3.86
C TYR A 714 -0.66 -13.32 -4.47
N TYR A 715 0.59 -13.06 -4.85
CA TYR A 715 0.96 -11.89 -5.63
C TYR A 715 0.20 -11.87 -6.97
N GLN A 716 0.16 -13.02 -7.66
CA GLN A 716 -0.53 -13.16 -8.95
C GLN A 716 -2.04 -12.94 -8.86
N ILE A 717 -2.72 -13.45 -7.81
CA ILE A 717 -4.16 -13.20 -7.63
C ILE A 717 -4.47 -11.70 -7.48
N ILE A 718 -3.65 -10.94 -6.75
CA ILE A 718 -3.85 -9.48 -6.60
C ILE A 718 -3.46 -8.74 -7.89
N ARG A 719 -2.31 -9.08 -8.47
CA ARG A 719 -1.80 -8.52 -9.72
C ARG A 719 -2.77 -8.70 -10.88
N ASP A 720 -3.29 -9.91 -11.07
CA ASP A 720 -4.24 -10.21 -12.15
C ASP A 720 -5.58 -9.51 -11.91
N TRP A 721 -5.99 -9.24 -10.67
CA TRP A 721 -7.19 -8.44 -10.38
C TRP A 721 -6.99 -6.97 -10.78
N ILE A 722 -5.84 -6.39 -10.45
CA ILE A 722 -5.45 -5.04 -10.89
C ILE A 722 -5.37 -4.98 -12.43
N ALA A 723 -4.76 -5.98 -13.07
CA ALA A 723 -4.66 -6.09 -14.54
C ALA A 723 -6.01 -6.33 -15.26
N ASN A 724 -7.11 -6.48 -14.51
CA ASN A 724 -8.49 -6.52 -14.99
C ASN A 724 -9.35 -5.40 -14.35
N GLY A 725 -8.71 -4.28 -13.96
CA GLY A 725 -9.38 -3.03 -13.55
C GLY A 725 -9.80 -2.94 -12.09
N SER A 726 -9.33 -3.85 -11.21
CA SER A 726 -9.70 -3.87 -9.78
C SER A 726 -11.21 -3.91 -9.48
N ASN A 727 -12.01 -4.45 -10.40
CA ASN A 727 -13.48 -4.46 -10.31
C ASN A 727 -14.03 -5.25 -9.11
N LEU A 728 -15.22 -4.83 -8.65
CA LEU A 728 -16.03 -5.50 -7.63
C LEU A 728 -17.45 -5.74 -8.18
N ASP A 729 -17.71 -6.93 -8.72
CA ASP A 729 -19.07 -7.27 -9.19
C ASP A 729 -19.93 -7.87 -8.07
N ASP A 730 -21.13 -7.32 -7.87
CA ASP A 730 -22.14 -7.74 -6.89
C ASP A 730 -23.47 -8.09 -7.59
N PRO A 731 -24.25 -9.10 -7.15
CA PRO A 731 -23.96 -10.06 -6.10
C PRO A 731 -23.32 -11.35 -6.61
N LYS A 732 -22.21 -11.75 -5.98
CA LYS A 732 -21.58 -13.06 -6.18
C LYS A 732 -21.86 -14.03 -5.02
N PRO A 733 -21.74 -15.36 -5.25
CA PRO A 733 -21.92 -16.35 -4.19
C PRO A 733 -20.91 -16.14 -3.06
N VAL A 734 -21.39 -15.78 -1.88
CA VAL A 734 -20.62 -15.69 -0.63
C VAL A 734 -20.56 -17.03 0.09
N VAL A 735 -19.68 -17.16 1.09
CA VAL A 735 -19.54 -18.40 1.86
C VAL A 735 -20.77 -18.60 2.76
N LYS A 736 -21.43 -19.75 2.62
CA LYS A 736 -22.56 -20.17 3.45
C LYS A 736 -22.11 -20.97 4.68
N SER A 737 -21.09 -21.82 4.51
CA SER A 737 -20.50 -22.60 5.61
C SER A 737 -19.13 -23.14 5.22
N ILE A 738 -18.36 -23.57 6.23
CA ILE A 738 -17.14 -24.36 6.04
C ILE A 738 -17.23 -25.70 6.78
N VAL A 739 -16.50 -26.70 6.31
CA VAL A 739 -16.37 -28.01 6.96
C VAL A 739 -14.89 -28.34 7.13
N VAL A 740 -14.52 -28.74 8.34
CA VAL A 740 -13.17 -29.24 8.69
C VAL A 740 -13.17 -30.77 8.63
N ALA A 741 -12.18 -31.34 7.95
CA ALA A 741 -11.88 -32.75 7.89
C ALA A 741 -10.41 -33.03 8.30
N PRO A 742 -10.11 -34.20 8.90
CA PRO A 742 -11.05 -35.21 9.37
C PRO A 742 -11.89 -34.75 10.57
N LYS A 743 -13.04 -35.40 10.78
CA LYS A 743 -13.88 -35.18 11.97
C LYS A 743 -13.39 -36.04 13.14
N ASN A 744 -13.09 -35.38 14.25
CA ASN A 744 -12.60 -35.93 15.51
C ASN A 744 -11.43 -36.93 15.35
N PRO A 745 -10.27 -36.50 14.77
CA PRO A 745 -9.12 -37.38 14.60
C PRO A 745 -8.56 -37.84 15.94
N VAL A 746 -8.22 -39.13 16.03
CA VAL A 746 -7.60 -39.74 17.20
C VAL A 746 -6.20 -40.22 16.84
N ILE A 747 -5.19 -39.54 17.37
CA ILE A 747 -3.77 -39.82 17.17
C ILE A 747 -3.27 -40.64 18.35
N GLN A 748 -2.67 -41.80 18.09
CA GLN A 748 -2.23 -42.70 19.15
C GLN A 748 -0.93 -42.21 19.81
N GLU A 749 0.04 -41.77 19.01
CA GLU A 749 1.38 -41.41 19.46
C GLU A 749 1.54 -39.89 19.68
N VAL A 750 2.34 -39.52 20.67
CA VAL A 750 2.83 -38.14 20.85
C VAL A 750 3.93 -37.87 19.82
N GLY A 751 3.92 -36.70 19.18
CA GLY A 751 4.75 -36.39 18.01
C GLY A 751 4.10 -36.78 16.68
N GLY A 752 2.96 -37.49 16.69
CA GLY A 752 2.19 -37.79 15.49
C GLY A 752 1.61 -36.51 14.83
N GLN A 753 1.47 -36.54 13.51
CA GLN A 753 0.99 -35.40 12.74
C GLN A 753 -0.35 -35.70 12.03
N GLN A 754 -1.16 -34.67 11.82
CA GLN A 754 -2.47 -34.78 11.18
C GLN A 754 -2.70 -33.60 10.24
N GLN A 755 -2.79 -33.88 8.94
CA GLN A 755 -3.20 -32.92 7.93
C GLN A 755 -4.69 -32.63 8.11
N ILE A 756 -5.03 -31.35 8.09
CA ILE A 756 -6.39 -30.83 8.10
C ILE A 756 -6.74 -30.33 6.70
N ARG A 757 -8.02 -30.44 6.38
CA ARG A 757 -8.65 -29.89 5.18
C ARG A 757 -9.85 -29.04 5.57
N VAL A 758 -10.03 -27.90 4.91
CA VAL A 758 -11.19 -27.01 5.06
C VAL A 758 -11.86 -26.81 3.70
N VAL A 759 -13.15 -27.15 3.61
CA VAL A 759 -13.95 -26.98 2.39
C VAL A 759 -15.06 -25.97 2.64
N ALA A 760 -15.09 -24.90 1.85
CA ALA A 760 -16.18 -23.93 1.84
C ALA A 760 -17.33 -24.41 0.94
N THR A 761 -18.55 -24.19 1.38
CA THR A 761 -19.77 -24.27 0.57
C THR A 761 -20.33 -22.86 0.42
N TYR A 762 -20.56 -22.43 -0.81
CA TYR A 762 -21.07 -21.09 -1.15
C TYR A 762 -22.61 -21.09 -1.21
N THR A 763 -23.22 -19.91 -1.29
CA THR A 763 -24.69 -19.75 -1.36
C THR A 763 -25.32 -20.37 -2.63
N ASP A 764 -24.55 -20.48 -3.73
CA ASP A 764 -24.92 -21.18 -4.96
C ASP A 764 -24.80 -22.72 -4.86
N GLY A 765 -24.35 -23.25 -3.71
CA GLY A 765 -24.08 -24.67 -3.50
C GLY A 765 -22.73 -25.16 -4.06
N SER A 766 -21.96 -24.30 -4.73
CA SER A 766 -20.61 -24.63 -5.19
C SER A 766 -19.68 -24.87 -3.98
N LYS A 767 -18.65 -25.68 -4.18
CA LYS A 767 -17.67 -26.02 -3.14
C LYS A 767 -16.25 -25.70 -3.60
N ARG A 768 -15.41 -25.24 -2.66
CA ARG A 768 -13.99 -24.95 -2.89
C ARG A 768 -13.17 -25.45 -1.71
N ASP A 769 -12.01 -26.04 -2.00
CA ASP A 769 -10.99 -26.27 -0.99
C ASP A 769 -10.36 -24.92 -0.62
N VAL A 770 -10.45 -24.56 0.65
CA VAL A 770 -9.98 -23.27 1.20
C VAL A 770 -9.00 -23.51 2.36
N THR A 771 -8.43 -24.72 2.46
CA THR A 771 -7.52 -25.14 3.52
C THR A 771 -6.37 -24.16 3.72
N ARG A 772 -5.83 -23.62 2.62
CA ARG A 772 -4.73 -22.66 2.68
C ARG A 772 -5.22 -21.31 3.21
N GLU A 773 -6.26 -20.74 2.60
CA GLU A 773 -6.76 -19.39 2.90
C GLU A 773 -7.46 -19.31 4.26
N SER A 774 -7.87 -20.46 4.81
CA SER A 774 -8.41 -20.57 6.16
C SER A 774 -7.36 -20.26 7.23
N PHE A 775 -7.84 -19.68 8.32
CA PHE A 775 -7.14 -19.67 9.61
C PHE A 775 -7.48 -20.97 10.32
N LEU A 776 -6.46 -21.73 10.74
CA LEU A 776 -6.59 -22.96 11.49
C LEU A 776 -5.82 -22.78 12.80
N GLU A 777 -6.49 -22.93 13.93
CA GLU A 777 -5.94 -22.63 15.26
C GLU A 777 -6.25 -23.77 16.24
N SER A 778 -5.27 -24.13 17.08
CA SER A 778 -5.50 -25.03 18.22
C SER A 778 -5.87 -24.21 19.45
N ALA A 779 -7.02 -24.51 20.05
CA ALA A 779 -7.46 -23.91 21.30
C ALA A 779 -6.71 -24.46 22.54
N ASN A 780 -5.94 -25.55 22.39
CA ASN A 780 -5.09 -26.10 23.45
C ASN A 780 -3.71 -26.44 22.87
N GLN A 781 -2.83 -25.42 22.87
CA GLN A 781 -1.52 -25.50 22.23
C GLN A 781 -0.55 -26.46 22.95
N ASP A 782 -0.76 -26.74 24.25
CA ASP A 782 0.06 -27.73 24.96
C ASP A 782 -0.19 -29.16 24.46
N VAL A 783 -1.38 -29.45 23.92
CA VAL A 783 -1.78 -30.79 23.42
C VAL A 783 -1.41 -30.95 21.96
N ALA A 784 -1.75 -29.97 21.14
CA ALA A 784 -1.35 -29.94 19.74
C ALA A 784 -1.15 -28.51 19.24
N ILE A 785 -0.07 -28.31 18.49
CA ILE A 785 0.20 -27.07 17.74
C ILE A 785 -0.20 -27.26 16.27
N HIS A 786 -0.36 -26.15 15.57
CA HIS A 786 -0.71 -26.09 14.16
C HIS A 786 0.36 -25.32 13.40
N ASP A 787 0.48 -25.62 12.11
CA ASP A 787 1.26 -24.82 11.16
C ASP A 787 0.33 -24.08 10.19
N ASP A 788 0.87 -23.07 9.50
CA ASP A 788 0.09 -22.21 8.60
C ASP A 788 -0.46 -22.93 7.36
N TYR A 789 -0.10 -24.20 7.14
CA TYR A 789 -0.48 -25.01 5.99
C TYR A 789 -1.44 -26.15 6.39
N GLY A 790 -2.02 -26.06 7.59
CA GLY A 790 -3.03 -26.99 8.09
C GLY A 790 -2.48 -28.32 8.59
N LEU A 791 -1.19 -28.40 8.93
CA LEU A 791 -0.63 -29.58 9.59
C LEU A 791 -0.67 -29.39 11.12
N MET A 792 -1.34 -30.29 11.83
CA MET A 792 -1.30 -30.38 13.29
C MET A 792 -0.14 -31.29 13.72
N THR A 793 0.55 -30.93 14.81
CA THR A 793 1.58 -31.77 15.46
C THR A 793 1.21 -31.96 16.93
N THR A 794 1.17 -33.20 17.42
CA THR A 794 0.85 -33.49 18.82
C THR A 794 2.06 -33.32 19.73
N LEU A 795 1.87 -32.67 20.88
CA LEU A 795 2.92 -32.40 21.87
C LEU A 795 2.74 -33.20 23.16
N ARG A 796 1.49 -33.44 23.58
CA ARG A 796 1.18 -34.33 24.71
C ARG A 796 -0.22 -34.93 24.58
N ARG A 797 -0.51 -35.92 25.43
CA ARG A 797 -1.83 -36.53 25.60
C ARG A 797 -2.89 -35.50 25.99
N GLY A 798 -4.08 -35.56 25.39
CA GLY A 798 -5.21 -34.69 25.70
C GLY A 798 -6.22 -34.55 24.57
N GLU A 799 -7.09 -33.55 24.66
CA GLU A 799 -7.95 -33.09 23.56
C GLU A 799 -7.60 -31.64 23.20
N ALA A 800 -7.49 -31.36 21.90
CA ALA A 800 -7.26 -30.04 21.32
C ALA A 800 -8.38 -29.72 20.33
N PRO A 801 -9.31 -28.80 20.66
CA PRO A 801 -10.24 -28.26 19.68
C PRO A 801 -9.47 -27.50 18.60
N VAL A 802 -9.62 -27.94 17.35
CA VAL A 802 -9.05 -27.28 16.17
C VAL A 802 -10.15 -26.44 15.52
N LEU A 803 -9.97 -25.12 15.58
CA LEU A 803 -10.89 -24.12 15.06
C LEU A 803 -10.46 -23.71 13.65
N ALA A 804 -11.39 -23.69 12.71
CA ALA A 804 -11.21 -23.14 11.38
C ALA A 804 -12.07 -21.88 11.20
N ARG A 805 -11.51 -20.84 10.57
CA ARG A 805 -12.21 -19.63 10.16
C ARG A 805 -11.85 -19.23 8.73
N TYR A 806 -12.86 -18.92 7.92
CA TYR A 806 -12.71 -18.43 6.55
C TYR A 806 -13.94 -17.59 6.20
N GLU A 807 -13.76 -16.37 5.69
CA GLU A 807 -14.86 -15.51 5.21
C GLU A 807 -16.04 -15.36 6.20
N GLY A 808 -15.71 -15.14 7.49
CA GLY A 808 -16.71 -15.03 8.56
C GLY A 808 -17.39 -16.35 8.97
N ALA A 809 -17.22 -17.43 8.22
CA ALA A 809 -17.69 -18.77 8.59
C ALA A 809 -16.71 -19.47 9.54
N TYR A 810 -17.25 -20.28 10.45
CA TYR A 810 -16.52 -21.01 11.48
C TYR A 810 -16.87 -22.49 11.44
N ALA A 811 -15.90 -23.36 11.74
CA ALA A 811 -16.13 -24.77 12.02
C ALA A 811 -15.04 -25.33 12.94
N ALA A 812 -15.32 -26.46 13.59
CA ALA A 812 -14.38 -27.11 14.49
C ALA A 812 -14.26 -28.63 14.23
N THR A 813 -13.19 -29.20 14.75
CA THR A 813 -12.97 -30.65 14.93
C THR A 813 -12.14 -30.86 16.20
N THR A 814 -12.40 -31.91 17.00
CA THR A 814 -11.62 -32.17 18.22
C THR A 814 -10.53 -33.18 17.93
N LEU A 815 -9.26 -32.75 17.96
CA LEU A 815 -8.13 -33.65 17.86
C LEU A 815 -7.86 -34.29 19.23
N THR A 816 -7.82 -35.62 19.27
CA THR A 816 -7.57 -36.39 20.49
C THR A 816 -6.21 -37.07 20.40
N VAL A 817 -5.39 -36.95 21.44
CA VAL A 817 -4.07 -37.60 21.56
C VAL A 817 -4.13 -38.62 22.70
N MET A 818 -4.03 -39.91 22.36
CA MET A 818 -4.24 -41.01 23.33
C MET A 818 -3.02 -41.30 24.21
N GLY A 819 -1.82 -41.25 23.63
CA GLY A 819 -0.57 -41.76 24.22
C GLY A 819 -0.48 -43.29 24.19
N ASP A 820 0.66 -43.84 24.62
CA ASP A 820 0.79 -45.28 24.89
C ASP A 820 -0.18 -45.70 26.01
N ARG A 821 -0.88 -46.82 25.79
CA ARG A 821 -1.91 -47.42 26.67
C ARG A 821 -1.78 -48.93 26.79
N SER A 822 -0.56 -49.43 26.62
CA SER A 822 -0.17 -50.78 27.01
C SER A 822 -0.57 -51.03 28.47
N GLY A 823 -1.37 -52.08 28.71
CA GLY A 823 -1.87 -52.41 30.06
C GLY A 823 -3.03 -51.59 30.60
N PHE A 824 -3.73 -50.77 29.80
CA PHE A 824 -4.98 -50.14 30.26
C PHE A 824 -6.12 -51.17 30.32
N GLU A 825 -6.68 -51.35 31.52
CA GLU A 825 -7.94 -52.04 31.78
C GLU A 825 -8.95 -51.04 32.34
N TRP A 826 -10.22 -51.14 31.93
CA TRP A 826 -11.27 -50.24 32.41
C TRP A 826 -11.91 -50.77 33.70
N ALA A 827 -11.94 -49.93 34.74
CA ALA A 827 -12.75 -50.12 35.92
C ALA A 827 -13.89 -49.09 35.91
N GLU A 828 -15.14 -49.56 35.94
CA GLU A 828 -16.32 -48.70 35.94
C GLU A 828 -16.43 -47.93 37.27
N PRO A 829 -16.38 -46.58 37.27
CA PRO A 829 -16.50 -45.82 38.50
C PRO A 829 -17.95 -45.75 39.02
N PRO A 830 -18.15 -45.52 40.32
CA PRO A 830 -19.48 -45.25 40.85
C PRO A 830 -20.03 -43.93 40.29
N ALA A 831 -21.23 -43.99 39.72
CA ALA A 831 -21.95 -42.82 39.20
C ALA A 831 -23.12 -42.44 40.12
N TRP A 832 -23.14 -41.20 40.59
CA TRP A 832 -24.14 -40.65 41.51
C TRP A 832 -25.15 -39.74 40.80
N GLY A 833 -24.82 -39.29 39.58
CA GLY A 833 -25.72 -38.59 38.67
C GLY A 833 -25.39 -38.84 37.19
N GLU A 834 -26.16 -38.18 36.30
CA GLU A 834 -25.98 -38.31 34.85
C GLU A 834 -24.64 -37.73 34.36
N ILE A 835 -24.14 -36.69 35.05
CA ILE A 835 -22.84 -36.08 34.77
C ILE A 835 -21.72 -37.12 34.97
N ASP A 836 -21.77 -37.91 36.04
CA ASP A 836 -20.74 -38.90 36.35
C ASP A 836 -20.69 -39.99 35.29
N LYS A 837 -21.84 -40.41 34.72
CA LYS A 837 -21.88 -41.33 33.59
C LYS A 837 -21.21 -40.75 32.35
N LEU A 838 -21.54 -39.51 31.98
CA LEU A 838 -20.93 -38.83 30.83
C LEU A 838 -19.42 -38.61 31.02
N VAL A 839 -18.98 -38.39 32.26
CA VAL A 839 -17.57 -38.30 32.64
C VAL A 839 -16.88 -39.67 32.58
N ALA A 840 -17.53 -40.74 33.07
CA ALA A 840 -17.05 -42.12 33.00
C ALA A 840 -16.93 -42.61 31.56
N GLU A 841 -17.95 -42.41 30.72
CA GLU A 841 -17.92 -42.67 29.27
C GLU A 841 -16.75 -41.91 28.61
N LYS A 842 -16.56 -40.63 28.97
CA LYS A 842 -15.43 -39.85 28.47
C LYS A 842 -14.09 -40.42 28.93
N TRP A 843 -13.96 -40.83 30.19
CA TRP A 843 -12.75 -41.44 30.73
C TRP A 843 -12.44 -42.78 30.05
N GLN A 844 -13.41 -43.69 29.95
CA GLN A 844 -13.30 -44.97 29.25
C GLN A 844 -12.83 -44.76 27.81
N ARG A 845 -13.49 -43.87 27.06
CA ARG A 845 -13.13 -43.50 25.67
C ARG A 845 -11.71 -42.93 25.57
N MET A 846 -11.31 -42.12 26.54
CA MET A 846 -9.96 -41.54 26.66
C MET A 846 -8.94 -42.47 27.34
N LYS A 847 -9.31 -43.71 27.65
CA LYS A 847 -8.54 -44.68 28.44
C LYS A 847 -7.98 -44.10 29.75
N ILE A 848 -8.72 -43.21 30.41
CA ILE A 848 -8.39 -42.66 31.73
C ILE A 848 -8.96 -43.61 32.78
N LEU A 849 -8.16 -44.01 33.77
CA LEU A 849 -8.71 -44.45 35.05
C LEU A 849 -8.89 -43.21 35.94
N PRO A 850 -10.01 -43.08 36.66
CA PRO A 850 -10.13 -42.05 37.69
C PRO A 850 -9.07 -42.26 38.77
N SER A 851 -8.63 -41.16 39.38
CA SER A 851 -7.85 -41.21 40.61
C SER A 851 -8.68 -41.85 41.72
N ASP A 852 -8.01 -42.49 42.68
CA ASP A 852 -8.65 -42.88 43.94
C ASP A 852 -9.24 -41.65 44.67
N VAL A 853 -10.26 -41.89 45.49
CA VAL A 853 -10.84 -40.85 46.36
C VAL A 853 -9.77 -40.40 47.36
N CYS A 854 -9.41 -39.12 47.32
CA CYS A 854 -8.45 -38.52 48.25
C CYS A 854 -9.05 -38.38 49.66
N THR A 855 -8.20 -38.29 50.68
CA THR A 855 -8.68 -38.07 52.06
C THR A 855 -9.23 -36.65 52.26
N ASP A 856 -9.96 -36.41 53.35
CA ASP A 856 -10.49 -35.08 53.68
C ASP A 856 -9.35 -34.05 53.84
N GLU A 857 -8.20 -34.43 54.40
CA GLU A 857 -7.04 -33.54 54.54
C GLU A 857 -6.40 -33.21 53.18
N GLU A 858 -6.31 -34.18 52.27
CA GLU A 858 -5.85 -33.95 50.90
C GLU A 858 -6.82 -33.06 50.13
N PHE A 859 -8.14 -33.29 50.28
CA PHE A 859 -9.18 -32.50 49.65
C PHE A 859 -9.14 -31.05 50.13
N LEU A 860 -9.13 -30.83 51.46
CA LEU A 860 -9.03 -29.50 52.06
C LEU A 860 -7.75 -28.79 51.62
N ARG A 861 -6.61 -29.49 51.58
CA ARG A 861 -5.34 -28.90 51.10
C ARG A 861 -5.39 -28.50 49.63
N ARG A 862 -5.94 -29.35 48.75
CA ARG A 862 -6.09 -29.04 47.32
C ARG A 862 -7.08 -27.89 47.10
N GLY A 863 -8.23 -27.91 47.79
CA GLY A 863 -9.25 -26.87 47.72
C GLY A 863 -8.77 -25.50 48.23
N TYR A 864 -8.00 -25.47 49.33
CA TYR A 864 -7.42 -24.22 49.84
C TYR A 864 -6.37 -23.66 48.88
N LEU A 865 -5.54 -24.51 48.26
CA LEU A 865 -4.59 -24.11 47.21
C LEU A 865 -5.28 -23.55 45.96
N ASP A 866 -6.31 -24.22 45.45
CA ASP A 866 -7.05 -23.76 44.26
C ASP A 866 -7.83 -22.46 44.53
N LEU A 867 -8.40 -22.29 45.73
CA LEU A 867 -9.21 -21.11 46.07
C LEU A 867 -8.40 -19.90 46.56
N THR A 868 -7.23 -20.12 47.18
CA THR A 868 -6.46 -19.05 47.86
C THR A 868 -5.02 -18.89 47.37
N GLY A 869 -4.47 -19.88 46.65
CA GLY A 869 -3.07 -19.93 46.25
C GLY A 869 -2.09 -20.34 47.37
N LEU A 870 -2.59 -20.69 48.56
CA LEU A 870 -1.80 -21.05 49.75
C LEU A 870 -2.20 -22.44 50.29
N PRO A 871 -1.34 -23.11 51.08
CA PRO A 871 -1.78 -24.25 51.90
C PRO A 871 -2.69 -23.78 53.06
N PRO A 872 -3.58 -24.65 53.57
CA PRO A 872 -4.47 -24.36 54.71
C PRO A 872 -3.73 -24.31 56.06
#